data_AF-A0A8B8TVA0-F1
#
_entry.id   AF-A0A8B8TVA0-F1
#
_cell.length_a   1.000
_cell.length_b   1.000
_cell.length_c   1.000
_cell.angle_alpha   90.00
_cell.angle_beta   90.00
_cell.angle_gamma   90.00
#
_symmetry.space_group_name_H-M   'P 1'
#
loop_
_entity.id
_entity.type
_entity.pdbx_description
1 polymer ?
#
loop_
_entity_poly.entity_id
_entity_poly.type
_entity_poly.pdbx_seq_one_letter_code
_entity_poly.pdbx_strand_id
1 'polypeptide(L)'
;MRTWALLLPLLMATAQAQVCSVDKTVFEVKENTNSSEPLLDIYVPEGQQVTLGPSSTRFAFRIQGTQLFLNVTPDYEENSMLQAQLECKSGDTTVTQLRVFVSVLDVNDNAPQFPYVARVWKVPEDTKVNTTIIPETELEAQDLDKDDILFYILQEVTLGASDFFSLMGTNRPALRLDQPLDFEKCRNMTFQLLVRDTQEENVEPSHTATATLVLEVQPADLRPPWFLPCTYSDAYVCIQAQYQGTVPTGHKLPGALVLQPGPIYAVDGDWAISQPIVYSFMKGHEDGTFSIDASTGNLTMSKSVPSPKTFLLVVKGEQADHGRYSVTQVMVEARDANGSLPRFPESLYRGTVARGSGVGVAVKDAAAPSQPLRIRAQDPEFPDLNSAITYQITNNSNFRMDGEAVLTNALLVHTGVFYAEVEAKNTVTSGTATTVVEIQVSEQEPAPTGTTLRPSASSMPGGPSSAGTSPSPTPASPSGGSAQTSKPGTSPLTSPGPSRTPWSSAGTSGAGGGSTTNKPSGDQRFSAVEMAALGGVLGALLLLALIALMVLVHKLYGHRLKCCSGKALEPQPQGFDNQAFVSEEANWAPAPSPSPRPGRPPTPEPVTPGPTSPSPATLHHVPESPAAARDGEDPAAVRSILTKERRPEGGYKAVWFGEDIGAEADVVVLNEPASEADGAGDSGSEGSGDAGSDAGPGRGTEDPPGADSIYF
;
A
#
# COMPACT_ATOMS: atom_id res chain seq x y z
N MET A 1 -79.04 42.57 -87.56
CA MET A 1 -79.02 44.04 -87.30
C MET A 1 -77.85 44.36 -86.38
N ARG A 2 -77.55 45.64 -86.11
CA ARG A 2 -76.47 46.08 -85.21
C ARG A 2 -76.74 45.71 -83.74
N THR A 3 -75.67 45.42 -82.98
CA THR A 3 -75.41 46.01 -81.65
C THR A 3 -73.91 45.86 -81.31
N TRP A 4 -73.36 46.76 -80.50
CA TRP A 4 -72.04 46.64 -79.86
C TRP A 4 -72.20 46.12 -78.43
N ALA A 5 -71.26 45.29 -77.93
CA ALA A 5 -70.78 45.32 -76.55
C ALA A 5 -69.60 44.35 -76.29
N LEU A 6 -68.67 44.79 -75.43
CA LEU A 6 -67.77 44.02 -74.55
C LEU A 6 -66.54 43.24 -75.10
N LEU A 7 -65.58 43.11 -74.17
CA LEU A 7 -64.36 42.26 -74.12
C LEU A 7 -63.21 42.54 -75.11
N LEU A 8 -62.13 43.16 -74.59
CA LEU A 8 -60.77 42.62 -74.72
C LEU A 8 -59.82 43.19 -73.64
N PRO A 9 -59.31 42.35 -72.69
CA PRO A 9 -58.24 42.73 -71.78
C PRO A 9 -57.01 41.83 -71.98
N LEU A 10 -56.08 42.19 -72.87
CA LEU A 10 -54.81 41.45 -73.02
C LEU A 10 -53.70 42.28 -73.69
N LEU A 11 -52.67 42.67 -72.93
CA LEU A 11 -51.36 43.10 -73.47
C LEU A 11 -50.24 43.18 -72.40
N MET A 12 -50.16 42.18 -71.52
CA MET A 12 -48.88 41.82 -70.88
C MET A 12 -48.18 40.83 -71.82
N ALA A 13 -47.28 41.34 -72.66
CA ALA A 13 -46.50 40.49 -73.56
C ALA A 13 -45.46 39.70 -72.75
N THR A 14 -45.57 38.38 -72.75
CA THR A 14 -44.61 37.49 -72.08
C THR A 14 -43.26 37.54 -72.79
N ALA A 15 -42.23 38.00 -72.08
CA ALA A 15 -40.86 37.71 -72.47
C ALA A 15 -40.60 36.21 -72.24
N GLN A 16 -40.69 35.40 -73.30
CA GLN A 16 -40.32 33.98 -73.23
C GLN A 16 -38.82 33.87 -72.92
N ALA A 17 -38.46 33.17 -71.84
CA ALA A 17 -37.07 32.92 -71.51
C ALA A 17 -36.47 31.96 -72.57
N GLN A 18 -35.49 32.42 -73.34
CA GLN A 18 -34.81 31.61 -74.36
C GLN A 18 -33.73 30.68 -73.79
N VAL A 19 -33.64 30.58 -72.47
CA VAL A 19 -32.56 29.96 -71.70
C VAL A 19 -33.19 29.02 -70.67
N CYS A 20 -32.59 27.85 -70.43
CA CYS A 20 -33.05 26.98 -69.36
C CYS A 20 -32.90 27.64 -67.99
N SER A 21 -33.87 27.39 -67.11
CA SER A 21 -33.86 27.91 -65.74
C SER A 21 -34.47 26.92 -64.75
N VAL A 22 -34.10 27.07 -63.49
CA VAL A 22 -34.77 26.45 -62.33
C VAL A 22 -35.22 27.58 -61.40
N ASP A 23 -36.23 27.33 -60.58
CA ASP A 23 -36.74 28.26 -59.58
C ASP A 23 -35.82 28.39 -58.36
N LYS A 24 -35.19 27.27 -57.96
CA LYS A 24 -34.27 27.17 -56.82
C LYS A 24 -33.04 26.32 -57.19
N THR A 25 -31.88 26.69 -56.67
CA THR A 25 -30.59 26.00 -56.94
C THR A 25 -29.97 25.35 -55.70
N VAL A 26 -30.57 25.51 -54.51
CA VAL A 26 -30.09 24.90 -53.25
C VAL A 26 -31.29 24.31 -52.51
N PHE A 27 -31.19 23.04 -52.14
CA PHE A 27 -32.18 22.29 -51.39
C PHE A 27 -31.57 21.73 -50.12
N GLU A 28 -32.41 21.49 -49.13
CA GLU A 28 -32.07 20.87 -47.85
C GLU A 28 -32.97 19.65 -47.73
N VAL A 29 -32.36 18.48 -47.56
CA VAL A 29 -33.06 17.19 -47.47
C VAL A 29 -32.45 16.44 -46.30
N LYS A 30 -33.27 16.05 -45.31
CA LYS A 30 -32.81 15.16 -44.24
C LYS A 30 -32.31 13.85 -44.83
N GLU A 31 -31.26 13.30 -44.24
CA GLU A 31 -30.85 11.94 -44.58
C GLU A 31 -31.90 10.89 -44.20
N ASN A 32 -31.63 9.64 -44.58
CA ASN A 32 -32.53 8.50 -44.43
C ASN A 32 -33.93 8.68 -45.08
N THR A 33 -34.16 9.82 -45.76
CA THR A 33 -35.46 10.25 -46.29
C THR A 33 -35.61 9.85 -47.75
N ASN A 34 -36.35 8.78 -47.99
CA ASN A 34 -36.69 8.32 -49.34
C ASN A 34 -37.71 9.27 -50.01
N SER A 35 -37.25 10.06 -50.98
CA SER A 35 -38.06 11.05 -51.70
C SER A 35 -38.61 10.50 -53.02
N SER A 36 -39.92 10.21 -53.06
CA SER A 36 -40.63 9.82 -54.28
C SER A 36 -41.09 10.99 -55.15
N GLU A 37 -41.08 12.20 -54.61
CA GLU A 37 -41.52 13.44 -55.28
C GLU A 37 -40.36 14.13 -56.02
N PRO A 38 -40.63 14.95 -57.06
CA PRO A 38 -39.58 15.71 -57.74
C PRO A 38 -38.99 16.79 -56.80
N LEU A 39 -37.68 17.00 -56.89
CA LEU A 39 -37.00 18.10 -56.21
C LEU A 39 -37.40 19.45 -56.80
N LEU A 40 -37.54 19.53 -58.13
CA LEU A 40 -37.95 20.73 -58.87
C LEU A 40 -38.41 20.42 -60.31
N ASP A 41 -39.16 21.36 -60.89
CA ASP A 41 -39.44 21.45 -62.31
C ASP A 41 -38.36 22.29 -63.04
N ILE A 42 -37.76 21.73 -64.09
CA ILE A 42 -36.78 22.43 -64.94
C ILE A 42 -37.54 23.12 -66.08
N TYR A 43 -37.42 24.45 -66.20
CA TYR A 43 -37.92 25.15 -67.37
C TYR A 43 -36.96 24.92 -68.56
N VAL A 44 -37.44 24.21 -69.58
CA VAL A 44 -36.70 23.88 -70.81
C VAL A 44 -37.41 24.53 -72.01
N PRO A 45 -36.78 25.47 -72.73
CA PRO A 45 -37.37 26.09 -73.93
C PRO A 45 -37.59 25.09 -75.08
N GLU A 46 -38.53 25.39 -75.96
CA GLU A 46 -38.81 24.56 -77.14
C GLU A 46 -37.55 24.33 -78.00
N GLY A 47 -37.32 23.08 -78.42
CA GLY A 47 -36.14 22.68 -79.19
C GLY A 47 -34.88 22.40 -78.36
N GLN A 48 -34.93 22.49 -77.03
CA GLN A 48 -33.84 22.08 -76.13
C GLN A 48 -34.18 20.78 -75.39
N GLN A 49 -33.15 20.05 -74.95
CA GLN A 49 -33.26 18.90 -74.05
C GLN A 49 -32.28 19.07 -72.87
N VAL A 50 -32.73 18.76 -71.65
CA VAL A 50 -31.88 18.74 -70.45
C VAL A 50 -31.32 17.34 -70.18
N THR A 51 -30.06 17.29 -69.74
CA THR A 51 -29.30 16.07 -69.40
C THR A 51 -28.49 16.29 -68.13
N LEU A 52 -28.15 15.23 -67.41
CA LEU A 52 -27.20 15.31 -66.28
C LEU A 52 -25.76 15.38 -66.83
N GLY A 53 -25.03 16.41 -66.40
CA GLY A 53 -23.64 16.64 -66.77
C GLY A 53 -22.66 15.81 -65.93
N PRO A 54 -21.40 15.68 -66.39
CA PRO A 54 -20.39 14.80 -65.78
C PRO A 54 -19.93 15.22 -64.38
N SER A 55 -20.23 16.44 -63.93
CA SER A 55 -19.98 16.90 -62.55
C SER A 55 -21.15 16.63 -61.60
N SER A 56 -22.15 15.84 -61.99
CA SER A 56 -23.23 15.42 -61.10
C SER A 56 -22.76 14.31 -60.15
N THR A 57 -23.21 14.33 -58.89
CA THR A 57 -22.96 13.24 -57.93
C THR A 57 -23.51 11.93 -58.50
N ARG A 58 -22.67 10.90 -58.48
CA ARG A 58 -22.88 9.66 -59.24
C ARG A 58 -24.14 8.94 -58.76
N PHE A 59 -25.05 8.61 -59.68
CA PHE A 59 -26.34 7.95 -59.43
C PHE A 59 -27.34 8.68 -58.50
N ALA A 60 -26.94 9.75 -57.82
CA ALA A 60 -27.76 10.48 -56.85
C ALA A 60 -29.00 11.15 -57.45
N PHE A 61 -28.99 11.45 -58.75
CA PHE A 61 -30.05 12.17 -59.44
C PHE A 61 -30.56 11.42 -60.68
N ARG A 62 -31.84 11.60 -61.00
CA ARG A 62 -32.43 11.23 -62.29
C ARG A 62 -33.32 12.35 -62.81
N ILE A 63 -33.45 12.45 -64.14
CA ILE A 63 -34.38 13.37 -64.80
C ILE A 63 -35.50 12.54 -65.43
N GLN A 64 -36.75 12.92 -65.21
CA GLN A 64 -37.93 12.29 -65.80
C GLN A 64 -38.81 13.38 -66.43
N GLY A 65 -38.84 13.43 -67.77
CA GLY A 65 -39.43 14.56 -68.49
C GLY A 65 -38.65 15.85 -68.23
N THR A 66 -39.31 16.86 -67.67
CA THR A 66 -38.70 18.12 -67.20
C THR A 66 -38.39 18.14 -65.70
N GLN A 67 -38.63 17.06 -64.96
CA GLN A 67 -38.47 17.03 -63.50
C GLN A 67 -37.16 16.40 -63.07
N LEU A 68 -36.49 17.02 -62.10
CA LEU A 68 -35.34 16.47 -61.39
C LEU A 68 -35.82 15.71 -60.15
N PHE A 69 -35.39 14.47 -59.98
CA PHE A 69 -35.64 13.66 -58.79
C PHE A 69 -34.31 13.28 -58.13
N LEU A 70 -34.32 13.18 -56.81
CA LEU A 70 -33.34 12.38 -56.10
C LEU A 70 -33.57 10.89 -56.47
N ASN A 71 -32.49 10.11 -56.49
CA ASN A 71 -32.50 8.70 -56.92
C ASN A 71 -31.74 7.79 -55.93
N VAL A 72 -31.33 8.35 -54.80
CA VAL A 72 -30.72 7.67 -53.65
C VAL A 72 -31.44 8.13 -52.39
N THR A 73 -31.41 7.30 -51.34
CA THR A 73 -31.56 7.83 -49.98
C THR A 73 -30.26 8.59 -49.67
N PRO A 74 -30.32 9.86 -49.23
CA PRO A 74 -29.13 10.55 -48.75
C PRO A 74 -28.71 10.04 -47.37
N ASP A 75 -27.41 10.16 -47.11
CA ASP A 75 -26.60 9.64 -45.99
C ASP A 75 -25.52 10.72 -45.79
N TYR A 76 -25.40 11.28 -44.59
CA TYR A 76 -24.58 12.47 -44.33
C TYR A 76 -23.08 12.11 -44.26
N GLU A 77 -22.76 10.97 -43.65
CA GLU A 77 -21.41 10.44 -43.43
C GLU A 77 -20.76 10.01 -44.75
N GLU A 78 -21.53 9.45 -45.70
CA GLU A 78 -21.06 9.23 -47.07
C GLU A 78 -20.95 10.56 -47.84
N ASN A 79 -21.99 11.41 -47.84
CA ASN A 79 -21.97 12.64 -48.64
C ASN A 79 -22.97 13.75 -48.26
N SER A 80 -22.58 14.61 -47.33
CA SER A 80 -23.28 15.84 -46.94
C SER A 80 -23.65 16.85 -48.06
N MET A 81 -23.06 16.79 -49.27
CA MET A 81 -23.32 17.75 -50.36
C MET A 81 -23.43 17.08 -51.75
N LEU A 82 -24.67 16.83 -52.18
CA LEU A 82 -24.97 16.29 -53.51
C LEU A 82 -25.11 17.42 -54.54
N GLN A 83 -24.51 17.29 -55.73
CA GLN A 83 -24.62 18.26 -56.82
C GLN A 83 -25.26 17.61 -58.06
N ALA A 84 -26.29 18.23 -58.64
CA ALA A 84 -26.76 17.93 -59.99
C ALA A 84 -26.27 19.03 -60.96
N GLN A 85 -25.50 18.65 -61.97
CA GLN A 85 -25.18 19.53 -63.09
C GLN A 85 -26.24 19.33 -64.17
N LEU A 86 -27.04 20.36 -64.46
CA LEU A 86 -28.04 20.31 -65.53
C LEU A 86 -27.46 20.93 -66.80
N GLU A 87 -27.30 20.12 -67.85
CA GLU A 87 -26.86 20.58 -69.16
C GLU A 87 -28.04 20.61 -70.13
N CYS A 88 -28.50 21.81 -70.50
CA CYS A 88 -29.45 22.00 -71.59
C CYS A 88 -28.72 22.11 -72.92
N LYS A 89 -29.15 21.28 -73.88
CA LYS A 89 -28.52 21.12 -75.20
C LYS A 89 -29.52 21.41 -76.31
N SER A 90 -29.03 22.02 -77.39
CA SER A 90 -29.73 22.19 -78.66
C SER A 90 -28.94 21.46 -79.73
N GLY A 91 -29.49 20.35 -80.24
CA GLY A 91 -28.67 19.30 -80.85
C GLY A 91 -27.59 18.82 -79.87
N ASP A 92 -26.36 18.64 -80.36
CA ASP A 92 -25.22 18.22 -79.54
C ASP A 92 -24.56 19.36 -78.73
N THR A 93 -25.00 20.62 -78.91
CA THR A 93 -24.34 21.79 -78.29
C THR A 93 -25.01 22.17 -76.97
N THR A 94 -24.25 22.16 -75.86
CA THR A 94 -24.72 22.68 -74.57
C THR A 94 -24.90 24.20 -74.63
N VAL A 95 -26.14 24.67 -74.50
CA VAL A 95 -26.54 26.09 -74.55
C VAL A 95 -26.57 26.70 -73.14
N THR A 96 -26.83 25.89 -72.11
CA THR A 96 -26.89 26.36 -70.72
C THR A 96 -26.42 25.26 -69.78
N GLN A 97 -25.60 25.62 -68.79
CA GLN A 97 -25.28 24.76 -67.66
C GLN A 97 -25.80 25.41 -66.38
N LEU A 98 -26.56 24.66 -65.60
CA LEU A 98 -27.00 25.04 -64.25
C LEU A 98 -26.40 24.05 -63.24
N ARG A 99 -26.31 24.47 -61.98
CA ARG A 99 -25.95 23.60 -60.85
C ARG A 99 -27.05 23.70 -59.80
N VAL A 100 -27.51 22.54 -59.35
CA VAL A 100 -28.43 22.40 -58.23
C VAL A 100 -27.69 21.64 -57.15
N PHE A 101 -27.71 22.16 -55.94
CA PHE A 101 -27.09 21.56 -54.77
C PHE A 101 -28.19 21.04 -53.83
N VAL A 102 -27.98 19.86 -53.27
CA VAL A 102 -28.78 19.31 -52.17
C VAL A 102 -27.84 19.15 -50.99
N SER A 103 -27.99 20.02 -49.99
CA SER A 103 -27.41 19.79 -48.68
C SER A 103 -28.18 18.66 -48.03
N VAL A 104 -27.45 17.62 -47.63
CA VAL A 104 -28.00 16.67 -46.68
C VAL A 104 -28.07 17.39 -45.34
N LEU A 105 -29.17 17.20 -44.61
CA LEU A 105 -29.27 17.60 -43.21
C LEU A 105 -29.07 16.35 -42.35
N ASP A 106 -28.03 16.44 -41.54
CA ASP A 106 -27.69 15.55 -40.43
C ASP A 106 -28.91 15.20 -39.55
N VAL A 107 -28.98 13.93 -39.15
CA VAL A 107 -29.98 13.37 -38.23
C VAL A 107 -29.37 12.26 -37.40
N ASN A 108 -29.14 12.53 -36.11
CA ASN A 108 -28.73 11.61 -35.03
C ASN A 108 -29.19 10.12 -35.21
N ASP A 109 -28.40 9.30 -35.92
CA ASP A 109 -28.71 7.90 -36.26
C ASP A 109 -27.52 6.94 -36.10
N ASN A 110 -26.30 7.47 -35.97
CA ASN A 110 -25.15 6.72 -35.48
C ASN A 110 -25.21 6.60 -33.95
N ALA A 111 -24.24 5.89 -33.37
CA ALA A 111 -24.19 5.67 -31.94
C ALA A 111 -22.74 5.78 -31.44
N PRO A 112 -22.52 6.35 -30.25
CA PRO A 112 -21.19 6.70 -29.81
C PRO A 112 -20.39 5.44 -29.48
N GLN A 113 -19.15 5.36 -29.92
CA GLN A 113 -18.35 4.14 -29.83
C GLN A 113 -17.03 4.38 -29.10
N PHE A 114 -16.85 3.65 -28.00
CA PHE A 114 -15.56 3.56 -27.32
C PHE A 114 -14.60 2.65 -28.11
N PRO A 115 -13.29 2.98 -28.20
CA PRO A 115 -12.30 2.12 -28.83
C PRO A 115 -11.97 0.83 -28.04
N TYR A 116 -12.63 0.58 -26.91
CA TYR A 116 -12.50 -0.62 -26.08
C TYR A 116 -13.78 -0.90 -25.27
N VAL A 117 -14.06 -2.18 -24.99
CA VAL A 117 -15.19 -2.61 -24.13
C VAL A 117 -14.81 -2.57 -22.65
N ALA A 118 -13.57 -2.90 -22.32
CA ALA A 118 -13.03 -2.87 -20.97
C ALA A 118 -11.53 -2.59 -21.02
N ARG A 119 -11.02 -1.80 -20.07
CA ARG A 119 -9.60 -1.44 -20.01
C ARG A 119 -9.13 -1.28 -18.55
N VAL A 120 -7.85 -1.61 -18.33
CA VAL A 120 -7.20 -1.61 -17.01
C VAL A 120 -6.16 -0.50 -16.96
N TRP A 121 -6.21 0.34 -15.93
CA TRP A 121 -5.18 1.32 -15.60
C TRP A 121 -4.56 1.00 -14.24
N LYS A 122 -3.24 1.15 -14.16
CA LYS A 122 -2.46 0.91 -12.93
C LYS A 122 -2.13 2.25 -12.29
N VAL A 123 -2.48 2.42 -11.02
CA VAL A 123 -2.37 3.70 -10.30
C VAL A 123 -1.53 3.49 -9.04
N PRO A 124 -0.30 4.02 -8.94
CA PRO A 124 0.50 3.97 -7.72
C PRO A 124 -0.25 4.63 -6.55
N GLU A 125 -0.20 4.04 -5.35
CA GLU A 125 -0.97 4.58 -4.21
C GLU A 125 -0.47 5.94 -3.71
N ASP A 126 0.79 6.29 -3.97
CA ASP A 126 1.39 7.59 -3.70
C ASP A 126 0.95 8.70 -4.68
N THR A 127 0.12 8.36 -5.68
CA THR A 127 -0.38 9.33 -6.65
C THR A 127 -1.12 10.47 -5.96
N LYS A 128 -0.69 11.70 -6.27
CA LYS A 128 -1.19 12.90 -5.60
C LYS A 128 -2.67 13.15 -5.89
N VAL A 129 -3.43 13.50 -4.85
CA VAL A 129 -4.82 13.96 -4.97
C VAL A 129 -4.90 15.19 -5.89
N ASN A 130 -5.99 15.27 -6.65
CA ASN A 130 -6.25 16.18 -7.78
C ASN A 130 -5.47 15.89 -9.07
N THR A 131 -4.69 14.80 -9.15
CA THR A 131 -4.05 14.39 -10.41
C THR A 131 -5.07 13.78 -11.37
N THR A 132 -4.99 14.15 -12.65
CA THR A 132 -5.68 13.46 -13.74
C THR A 132 -5.01 12.11 -14.01
N ILE A 133 -5.74 11.02 -13.76
CA ILE A 133 -5.25 9.63 -13.81
C ILE A 133 -5.43 9.05 -15.20
N ILE A 134 -6.52 9.40 -15.88
CA ILE A 134 -6.77 9.03 -17.27
C ILE A 134 -7.11 10.32 -18.04
N PRO A 135 -6.35 10.68 -19.09
CA PRO A 135 -6.66 11.85 -19.88
C PRO A 135 -7.93 11.64 -20.72
N GLU A 136 -8.54 12.74 -21.10
CA GLU A 136 -9.75 12.80 -21.93
C GLU A 136 -9.64 11.95 -23.21
N THR A 137 -8.50 12.05 -23.91
CA THR A 137 -8.17 11.32 -25.14
C THR A 137 -8.03 9.80 -24.98
N GLU A 138 -8.17 9.27 -23.76
CA GLU A 138 -8.23 7.83 -23.48
C GLU A 138 -9.61 7.35 -23.02
N LEU A 139 -10.53 8.26 -22.67
CA LEU A 139 -11.91 7.99 -22.25
C LEU A 139 -12.96 8.57 -23.22
N GLU A 140 -12.57 9.33 -24.24
CA GLU A 140 -13.47 9.77 -25.30
C GLU A 140 -13.99 8.59 -26.13
N ALA A 141 -15.29 8.60 -26.39
CA ALA A 141 -15.92 7.85 -27.47
C ALA A 141 -15.94 8.71 -28.74
N GLN A 142 -16.12 8.06 -29.88
CA GLN A 142 -16.31 8.73 -31.17
C GLN A 142 -17.74 8.49 -31.62
N ASP A 143 -18.44 9.56 -31.97
CA ASP A 143 -19.61 9.47 -32.85
C ASP A 143 -19.23 9.87 -34.28
N LEU A 144 -20.10 9.55 -35.23
CA LEU A 144 -19.98 9.97 -36.63
C LEU A 144 -20.89 11.16 -36.94
N ASP A 145 -22.00 11.29 -36.20
CA ASP A 145 -22.98 12.38 -36.35
C ASP A 145 -22.37 13.76 -36.06
N LYS A 146 -22.87 14.79 -36.75
CA LYS A 146 -22.09 15.99 -37.04
C LYS A 146 -22.30 17.13 -36.02
N ASP A 147 -21.18 17.64 -35.51
CA ASP A 147 -21.08 18.62 -34.41
C ASP A 147 -21.63 18.11 -33.06
N ASP A 148 -21.75 16.80 -32.85
CA ASP A 148 -22.30 16.22 -31.61
C ASP A 148 -21.45 16.53 -30.34
N ILE A 149 -22.12 16.54 -29.18
CA ILE A 149 -21.55 16.91 -27.88
C ILE A 149 -21.78 15.78 -26.87
N LEU A 150 -20.90 14.78 -26.88
CA LEU A 150 -21.02 13.61 -26.03
C LEU A 150 -21.03 13.91 -24.50
N PHE A 151 -22.01 13.35 -23.80
CA PHE A 151 -22.24 13.46 -22.37
C PHE A 151 -21.88 12.17 -21.62
N TYR A 152 -20.88 12.24 -20.74
CA TYR A 152 -20.28 11.13 -20.03
C TYR A 152 -20.73 11.07 -18.56
N ILE A 153 -21.06 9.85 -18.11
CA ILE A 153 -21.53 9.54 -16.76
C ILE A 153 -20.70 8.37 -16.21
N LEU A 154 -19.97 8.62 -15.12
CA LEU A 154 -19.21 7.59 -14.41
C LEU A 154 -20.11 6.87 -13.40
N GLN A 155 -20.41 5.59 -13.65
CA GLN A 155 -21.26 4.78 -12.78
C GLN A 155 -20.40 3.86 -11.89
N GLU A 156 -20.71 3.84 -10.59
CA GLU A 156 -19.99 3.04 -9.59
C GLU A 156 -20.33 1.55 -9.73
N VAL A 157 -19.30 0.69 -9.85
CA VAL A 157 -19.46 -0.78 -9.78
C VAL A 157 -18.83 -1.34 -8.50
N THR A 158 -17.66 -0.83 -8.10
CA THR A 158 -17.08 -1.09 -6.78
C THR A 158 -17.60 -0.07 -5.76
N LEU A 159 -18.39 -0.53 -4.78
CA LEU A 159 -18.96 0.35 -3.74
C LEU A 159 -17.90 1.17 -3.00
N GLY A 160 -18.11 2.50 -2.96
CA GLY A 160 -17.19 3.45 -2.36
C GLY A 160 -16.04 3.89 -3.27
N ALA A 161 -15.96 3.43 -4.53
CA ALA A 161 -14.97 3.92 -5.48
C ALA A 161 -15.23 5.38 -5.90
N SER A 162 -16.48 5.82 -5.93
CA SER A 162 -16.85 7.21 -6.19
C SER A 162 -16.50 8.17 -5.04
N ASP A 163 -16.09 7.66 -3.87
CA ASP A 163 -15.43 8.48 -2.84
C ASP A 163 -14.00 8.89 -3.32
N PHE A 164 -13.37 8.17 -4.27
CA PHE A 164 -11.97 8.37 -4.70
C PHE A 164 -11.76 8.94 -6.10
N PHE A 165 -12.69 8.74 -7.06
CA PHE A 165 -12.51 9.18 -8.45
C PHE A 165 -13.75 9.85 -9.04
N SER A 166 -13.54 10.90 -9.84
CA SER A 166 -14.61 11.58 -10.59
C SER A 166 -14.15 12.03 -11.98
N LEU A 167 -15.11 12.31 -12.87
CA LEU A 167 -14.85 12.97 -14.15
C LEU A 167 -14.68 14.48 -13.94
N MET A 168 -13.74 15.09 -14.65
CA MET A 168 -13.48 16.53 -14.57
C MET A 168 -14.60 17.39 -15.18
N GLY A 169 -15.41 16.84 -16.09
CA GLY A 169 -16.62 17.46 -16.61
C GLY A 169 -17.48 16.46 -17.38
N THR A 170 -18.78 16.74 -17.53
CA THR A 170 -19.73 15.85 -18.22
C THR A 170 -19.44 15.73 -19.72
N ASN A 171 -18.84 16.73 -20.36
CA ASN A 171 -18.40 16.70 -21.76
C ASN A 171 -16.86 16.79 -21.89
N ARG A 172 -16.14 16.46 -20.81
CA ARG A 172 -14.67 16.49 -20.71
C ARG A 172 -14.23 15.27 -19.88
N PRO A 173 -14.30 14.04 -20.44
CA PRO A 173 -14.14 12.78 -19.70
C PRO A 173 -12.72 12.47 -19.20
N ALA A 174 -11.95 13.45 -18.71
CA ALA A 174 -10.74 13.17 -17.96
C ALA A 174 -11.09 12.64 -16.55
N LEU A 175 -10.47 11.54 -16.10
CA LEU A 175 -10.71 10.97 -14.77
C LEU A 175 -9.67 11.53 -13.77
N ARG A 176 -10.13 12.09 -12.64
CA ARG A 176 -9.30 12.66 -11.57
C ARG A 176 -9.37 11.82 -10.30
N LEU A 177 -8.27 11.78 -9.54
CA LEU A 177 -8.21 11.25 -8.18
C LEU A 177 -8.58 12.33 -7.15
N ASP A 178 -9.55 12.06 -6.29
CA ASP A 178 -10.12 13.01 -5.32
C ASP A 178 -9.80 12.67 -3.84
N GLN A 179 -9.36 11.44 -3.55
CA GLN A 179 -8.86 11.05 -2.21
C GLN A 179 -7.57 10.22 -2.32
N PRO A 180 -6.73 10.20 -1.27
CA PRO A 180 -5.52 9.36 -1.27
C PRO A 180 -5.88 7.88 -1.40
N LEU A 181 -5.09 7.14 -2.17
CA LEU A 181 -5.21 5.70 -2.29
C LEU A 181 -4.53 4.99 -1.10
N ASP A 182 -4.81 3.69 -0.96
CA ASP A 182 -4.29 2.84 0.11
C ASP A 182 -4.37 1.37 -0.35
N PHE A 183 -3.23 0.75 -0.61
CA PHE A 183 -3.11 -0.57 -1.23
C PHE A 183 -3.56 -1.71 -0.29
N GLU A 184 -3.46 -1.55 1.02
CA GLU A 184 -3.98 -2.52 1.98
C GLU A 184 -5.52 -2.48 2.09
N LYS A 185 -6.17 -1.32 1.96
CA LYS A 185 -7.64 -1.17 1.99
C LYS A 185 -8.33 -1.44 0.66
N CYS A 186 -7.76 -0.95 -0.45
CA CYS A 186 -8.48 -0.77 -1.72
C CYS A 186 -7.59 -1.08 -2.93
N ARG A 187 -7.49 -2.35 -3.33
CA ARG A 187 -6.64 -2.76 -4.48
C ARG A 187 -7.27 -2.52 -5.84
N ASN A 188 -8.54 -2.91 -6.00
CA ASN A 188 -9.20 -2.88 -7.30
C ASN A 188 -10.50 -2.09 -7.21
N MET A 189 -10.64 -1.06 -8.02
CA MET A 189 -11.89 -0.31 -8.21
C MET A 189 -12.40 -0.49 -9.64
N THR A 190 -13.71 -0.44 -9.82
CA THR A 190 -14.34 -0.63 -11.14
C THR A 190 -15.50 0.35 -11.30
N PHE A 191 -15.58 0.91 -12.51
CA PHE A 191 -16.63 1.80 -12.96
C PHE A 191 -17.16 1.35 -14.33
N GLN A 192 -18.38 1.74 -14.63
CA GLN A 192 -18.92 1.71 -15.99
C GLN A 192 -19.02 3.17 -16.47
N LEU A 193 -18.25 3.51 -17.49
CA LEU A 193 -18.35 4.81 -18.15
C LEU A 193 -19.47 4.71 -19.19
N LEU A 194 -20.58 5.37 -18.94
CA LEU A 194 -21.67 5.57 -19.89
C LEU A 194 -21.41 6.85 -20.68
N VAL A 195 -21.67 6.82 -21.99
CA VAL A 195 -21.72 8.02 -22.85
C VAL A 195 -23.09 8.08 -23.54
N ARG A 196 -23.58 9.30 -23.76
CA ARG A 196 -24.79 9.63 -24.53
C ARG A 196 -24.45 10.72 -25.55
N ASP A 197 -25.15 10.71 -26.66
CA ASP A 197 -25.27 11.83 -27.62
C ASP A 197 -26.00 13.04 -26.99
N THR A 198 -27.18 12.82 -26.42
CA THR A 198 -28.07 13.89 -25.98
C THR A 198 -27.92 14.19 -24.49
N GLN A 199 -28.09 15.47 -24.14
CA GLN A 199 -28.03 15.95 -22.76
C GLN A 199 -29.22 15.48 -21.90
N GLU A 200 -30.40 15.34 -22.51
CA GLU A 200 -31.66 15.02 -21.85
C GLU A 200 -32.10 13.59 -22.16
N GLU A 201 -32.33 12.79 -21.12
CA GLU A 201 -32.67 11.36 -21.23
C GLU A 201 -33.94 11.03 -22.04
N ASN A 202 -34.80 12.02 -22.30
CA ASN A 202 -36.09 11.85 -22.98
C ASN A 202 -36.08 12.36 -24.43
N VAL A 203 -34.91 12.64 -25.01
CA VAL A 203 -34.76 12.97 -26.44
C VAL A 203 -34.79 11.67 -27.26
N GLU A 204 -35.55 11.68 -28.34
CA GLU A 204 -35.77 10.53 -29.23
C GLU A 204 -35.52 10.96 -30.69
N PRO A 205 -34.55 10.36 -31.40
CA PRO A 205 -33.61 9.33 -30.93
C PRO A 205 -32.57 9.86 -29.93
N SER A 206 -32.10 8.97 -29.05
CA SER A 206 -30.86 9.12 -28.28
C SER A 206 -30.19 7.74 -28.17
N HIS A 207 -28.88 7.72 -28.45
CA HIS A 207 -28.02 6.56 -28.51
C HIS A 207 -26.98 6.60 -27.39
N THR A 208 -26.54 5.43 -26.95
CA THR A 208 -25.63 5.33 -25.80
C THR A 208 -24.68 4.15 -25.96
N ALA A 209 -23.50 4.27 -25.35
CA ALA A 209 -22.58 3.15 -25.18
C ALA A 209 -21.96 3.14 -23.80
N THR A 210 -21.34 2.00 -23.45
CA THR A 210 -20.63 1.86 -22.17
C THR A 210 -19.30 1.14 -22.32
N ALA A 211 -18.30 1.59 -21.56
CA ALA A 211 -17.02 0.92 -21.39
C ALA A 211 -16.74 0.65 -19.91
N THR A 212 -16.05 -0.44 -19.60
CA THR A 212 -15.68 -0.79 -18.22
C THR A 212 -14.28 -0.25 -17.89
N LEU A 213 -14.18 0.58 -16.86
CA LEU A 213 -12.90 1.08 -16.34
C LEU A 213 -12.50 0.27 -15.11
N VAL A 214 -11.32 -0.36 -15.14
CA VAL A 214 -10.74 -1.08 -14.00
C VAL A 214 -9.48 -0.35 -13.54
N LEU A 215 -9.45 0.06 -12.27
CA LEU A 215 -8.31 0.74 -11.66
C LEU A 215 -7.65 -0.22 -10.67
N GLU A 216 -6.42 -0.64 -10.98
CA GLU A 216 -5.58 -1.44 -10.10
C GLU A 216 -4.61 -0.53 -9.34
N VAL A 217 -4.87 -0.31 -8.06
CA VAL A 217 -3.93 0.37 -7.16
C VAL A 217 -2.67 -0.49 -7.07
N GLN A 218 -1.52 0.08 -7.40
CA GLN A 218 -0.21 -0.55 -7.22
C GLN A 218 0.39 -0.08 -5.90
N PRO A 219 1.11 -0.96 -5.16
CA PRO A 219 1.80 -0.52 -3.96
C PRO A 219 2.90 0.47 -4.32
N ALA A 220 3.15 1.43 -3.44
CA ALA A 220 4.25 2.38 -3.55
C ALA A 220 5.19 2.24 -2.36
N ASP A 221 6.48 2.45 -2.59
CA ASP A 221 7.47 2.52 -1.51
C ASP A 221 7.19 3.80 -0.70
N LEU A 222 6.76 3.66 0.55
CA LEU A 222 6.24 4.74 1.38
C LEU A 222 6.83 4.75 2.80
N ARG A 223 7.32 3.61 3.31
CA ARG A 223 7.82 3.47 4.68
C ARG A 223 9.33 3.22 4.70
N PRO A 224 10.12 3.98 5.48
CA PRO A 224 11.56 3.71 5.60
C PRO A 224 11.80 2.36 6.30
N PRO A 225 12.97 1.72 6.08
CA PRO A 225 13.36 0.52 6.80
C PRO A 225 13.28 0.72 8.32
N TRP A 226 12.92 -0.32 9.06
CA TRP A 226 12.83 -0.27 10.52
C TRP A 226 13.69 -1.34 11.20
N PHE A 227 14.39 -0.93 12.26
CA PHE A 227 15.26 -1.80 13.04
C PHE A 227 14.47 -2.60 14.08
N LEU A 228 14.86 -3.85 14.32
CA LEU A 228 14.14 -4.81 15.16
C LEU A 228 14.98 -5.34 16.33
N PRO A 229 14.37 -5.61 17.50
CA PRO A 229 12.99 -5.32 17.88
C PRO A 229 12.78 -3.82 18.17
N CYS A 230 11.64 -3.26 17.72
CA CYS A 230 11.23 -1.92 18.11
C CYS A 230 10.39 -1.92 19.39
N THR A 231 10.51 -0.83 20.16
CA THR A 231 9.80 -0.64 21.44
C THR A 231 8.43 0.01 21.23
N TYR A 232 8.27 0.74 20.13
CA TYR A 232 7.00 1.31 19.68
C TYR A 232 6.79 0.96 18.20
N SER A 233 5.59 0.52 17.87
CA SER A 233 5.11 0.32 16.50
C SER A 233 3.66 0.80 16.36
N ASP A 234 3.39 1.57 15.32
CA ASP A 234 2.04 1.72 14.75
C ASP A 234 1.98 1.03 13.37
N ALA A 235 0.97 1.33 12.55
CA ALA A 235 0.83 0.71 11.21
C ALA A 235 1.85 1.24 10.17
N TYR A 236 2.57 2.31 10.49
CA TYR A 236 3.42 3.07 9.56
C TYR A 236 4.87 3.23 10.04
N VAL A 237 5.14 3.23 11.35
CA VAL A 237 6.49 3.43 11.89
C VAL A 237 6.79 2.52 13.09
N CYS A 238 8.02 1.99 13.13
CA CYS A 238 8.57 1.10 14.17
C CYS A 238 9.91 1.72 14.63
N ILE A 239 9.97 2.20 15.89
CA ILE A 239 11.07 3.04 16.40
C ILE A 239 11.65 2.53 17.72
N GLN A 240 12.79 3.13 18.12
CA GLN A 240 13.48 2.87 19.39
C GLN A 240 14.02 1.44 19.55
N ALA A 241 14.39 0.78 18.45
CA ALA A 241 15.41 -0.26 18.52
C ALA A 241 16.75 0.38 18.88
N GLN A 242 17.38 -0.12 19.95
CA GLN A 242 18.72 0.24 20.40
C GLN A 242 19.45 -1.04 20.75
N TYR A 243 20.73 -1.11 20.41
CA TYR A 243 21.54 -2.32 20.56
C TYR A 243 22.67 -2.06 21.56
N GLN A 244 22.96 -3.03 22.44
CA GLN A 244 24.01 -2.91 23.45
C GLN A 244 24.99 -4.09 23.36
N GLY A 245 26.28 -3.84 23.51
CA GLY A 245 27.32 -4.88 23.47
C GLY A 245 28.48 -4.57 24.41
N THR A 246 29.21 -5.60 24.83
CA THR A 246 30.38 -5.47 25.72
C THR A 246 31.58 -6.14 25.05
N VAL A 247 32.75 -5.49 25.05
CA VAL A 247 33.98 -6.03 24.46
C VAL A 247 35.16 -6.00 25.46
N PRO A 248 36.04 -7.01 25.44
CA PRO A 248 37.20 -7.05 26.32
C PRO A 248 38.26 -6.02 25.92
N THR A 249 38.82 -5.30 26.90
CA THR A 249 40.04 -4.50 26.68
C THR A 249 41.26 -5.39 26.46
N GLY A 250 42.28 -4.84 25.79
CA GLY A 250 43.53 -5.51 25.44
C GLY A 250 43.41 -6.58 24.34
N HIS A 251 42.20 -7.01 24.01
CA HIS A 251 41.93 -8.13 23.10
C HIS A 251 41.20 -7.66 21.83
N LYS A 252 41.24 -8.48 20.77
CA LYS A 252 40.42 -8.35 19.57
C LYS A 252 39.59 -9.61 19.43
N LEU A 253 38.27 -9.45 19.33
CA LEU A 253 37.35 -10.56 19.09
C LEU A 253 37.45 -11.05 17.63
N PRO A 254 37.32 -12.37 17.37
CA PRO A 254 37.55 -12.94 16.04
C PRO A 254 36.32 -12.92 15.12
N GLY A 255 35.12 -12.63 15.65
CA GLY A 255 33.85 -12.71 14.92
C GLY A 255 32.99 -11.46 15.04
N ALA A 256 31.70 -11.60 14.70
CA ALA A 256 30.68 -10.59 14.94
C ALA A 256 30.32 -10.52 16.44
N LEU A 257 29.98 -9.32 16.91
CA LEU A 257 29.69 -9.04 18.30
C LEU A 257 28.31 -9.58 18.73
N VAL A 258 28.24 -10.21 19.90
CA VAL A 258 26.97 -10.57 20.55
C VAL A 258 26.34 -9.31 21.14
N LEU A 259 25.25 -8.86 20.53
CA LEU A 259 24.49 -7.69 20.97
C LEU A 259 23.20 -8.10 21.71
N GLN A 260 22.72 -7.21 22.58
CA GLN A 260 21.45 -7.31 23.30
C GLN A 260 20.58 -6.08 22.99
N PRO A 261 19.42 -6.24 22.32
CA PRO A 261 19.11 -7.33 21.38
C PRO A 261 20.18 -7.46 20.27
N GLY A 262 20.14 -8.54 19.49
CA GLY A 262 21.11 -8.77 18.41
C GLY A 262 20.72 -9.92 17.47
N PRO A 263 21.28 -10.01 16.26
CA PRO A 263 22.23 -9.07 15.64
C PRO A 263 21.57 -7.72 15.28
N ILE A 264 22.34 -6.76 14.74
CA ILE A 264 21.75 -5.56 14.15
C ILE A 264 20.91 -5.98 12.95
N TYR A 265 19.61 -5.72 12.99
CA TYR A 265 18.70 -6.17 11.95
C TYR A 265 17.65 -5.11 11.66
N ALA A 266 17.48 -4.81 10.38
CA ALA A 266 16.40 -4.00 9.84
C ALA A 266 15.74 -4.73 8.68
N VAL A 267 14.46 -4.50 8.51
CA VAL A 267 13.68 -4.94 7.35
C VAL A 267 13.00 -3.73 6.73
N ASP A 268 12.52 -3.91 5.50
CA ASP A 268 11.74 -2.88 4.82
C ASP A 268 10.48 -2.51 5.62
N GLY A 269 10.05 -1.25 5.49
CA GLY A 269 8.87 -0.75 6.19
C GLY A 269 7.56 -1.18 5.55
N ASP A 270 7.58 -1.47 4.25
CA ASP A 270 6.41 -1.77 3.46
C ASP A 270 5.97 -3.25 3.49
N TRP A 271 4.67 -3.47 3.34
CA TRP A 271 4.05 -4.80 3.43
C TRP A 271 4.02 -5.54 2.08
N ALA A 272 3.93 -4.79 0.98
CA ALA A 272 3.80 -5.31 -0.39
C ALA A 272 5.08 -5.16 -1.23
N ILE A 273 6.07 -4.45 -0.70
CA ILE A 273 7.40 -4.21 -1.27
C ILE A 273 8.41 -4.73 -0.23
N SER A 274 9.56 -5.22 -0.68
CA SER A 274 10.60 -5.70 0.23
C SER A 274 11.98 -5.49 -0.39
N GLN A 275 12.55 -4.33 -0.13
CA GLN A 275 13.90 -3.96 -0.54
C GLN A 275 14.96 -4.65 0.34
N PRO A 276 16.08 -5.10 -0.23
CA PRO A 276 17.26 -5.47 0.55
C PRO A 276 17.80 -4.25 1.31
N ILE A 277 18.16 -4.44 2.59
CA ILE A 277 18.68 -3.37 3.44
C ILE A 277 20.21 -3.39 3.47
N VAL A 278 20.81 -2.24 3.17
CA VAL A 278 22.25 -1.98 3.19
C VAL A 278 22.63 -1.25 4.48
N TYR A 279 23.62 -1.78 5.20
CA TYR A 279 24.06 -1.27 6.50
C TYR A 279 25.34 -0.42 6.40
N SER A 280 25.40 0.70 7.12
CA SER A 280 26.61 1.54 7.18
C SER A 280 26.69 2.36 8.48
N PHE A 281 27.86 2.94 8.79
CA PHE A 281 28.01 3.88 9.91
C PHE A 281 27.80 5.33 9.45
N MET A 282 27.00 6.09 10.19
CA MET A 282 26.94 7.55 10.08
C MET A 282 27.84 8.27 11.09
N LYS A 283 28.10 7.67 12.26
CA LYS A 283 28.89 8.30 13.34
C LYS A 283 29.42 7.28 14.36
N GLY A 284 30.46 7.65 15.10
CA GLY A 284 31.01 6.88 16.23
C GLY A 284 32.09 5.85 15.86
N HIS A 285 32.36 5.70 14.56
CA HIS A 285 33.32 4.73 14.02
C HIS A 285 34.70 5.34 13.72
N GLU A 286 34.94 6.61 14.07
CA GLU A 286 36.04 7.45 13.57
C GLU A 286 37.44 6.88 13.91
N ASP A 287 37.58 6.15 15.01
CA ASP A 287 38.81 5.44 15.39
C ASP A 287 39.14 4.26 14.45
N GLY A 288 38.20 3.81 13.61
CA GLY A 288 38.28 2.56 12.84
C GLY A 288 38.33 1.30 13.71
N THR A 289 37.78 1.36 14.93
CA THR A 289 37.77 0.24 15.91
C THR A 289 36.80 -0.86 15.52
N PHE A 290 35.68 -0.51 14.89
CA PHE A 290 34.64 -1.43 14.45
C PHE A 290 34.44 -1.37 12.93
N SER A 291 33.88 -2.44 12.39
CA SER A 291 33.43 -2.62 11.01
C SER A 291 32.00 -3.15 11.06
N ILE A 292 31.17 -2.85 10.06
CA ILE A 292 29.83 -3.44 9.92
C ILE A 292 29.72 -4.07 8.53
N ASP A 293 29.21 -5.29 8.46
CA ASP A 293 28.90 -5.93 7.18
C ASP A 293 27.68 -5.26 6.54
N ALA A 294 27.85 -4.79 5.29
CA ALA A 294 26.84 -4.02 4.59
C ALA A 294 25.59 -4.83 4.20
N SER A 295 25.63 -6.16 4.25
CA SER A 295 24.53 -7.06 3.86
C SER A 295 23.85 -7.77 5.04
N THR A 296 24.59 -8.05 6.12
CA THR A 296 24.06 -8.81 7.27
C THR A 296 23.92 -7.99 8.54
N GLY A 297 24.38 -6.73 8.57
CA GLY A 297 24.40 -5.90 9.78
C GLY A 297 25.39 -6.37 10.85
N ASN A 298 26.23 -7.38 10.55
CA ASN A 298 27.17 -7.94 11.53
C ASN A 298 28.23 -6.90 11.93
N LEU A 299 28.18 -6.46 13.17
CA LEU A 299 29.16 -5.56 13.77
C LEU A 299 30.40 -6.37 14.20
N THR A 300 31.58 -6.05 13.67
CA THR A 300 32.84 -6.77 13.91
C THR A 300 33.93 -5.87 14.50
N MET A 301 34.85 -6.46 15.27
CA MET A 301 35.93 -5.72 15.94
C MET A 301 37.19 -5.63 15.06
N SER A 302 37.45 -4.47 14.45
CA SER A 302 38.63 -4.23 13.61
C SER A 302 39.92 -4.12 14.43
N LYS A 303 39.89 -3.46 15.59
CA LYS A 303 41.06 -3.16 16.45
C LYS A 303 40.79 -3.49 17.92
N SER A 304 41.82 -3.87 18.67
CA SER A 304 41.75 -4.04 20.13
C SER A 304 41.66 -2.69 20.85
N VAL A 305 40.81 -2.59 21.87
CA VAL A 305 40.66 -1.35 22.67
C VAL A 305 41.57 -1.42 23.92
N PRO A 306 42.51 -0.48 24.14
CA PRO A 306 43.56 -0.64 25.17
C PRO A 306 43.11 -0.31 26.60
N SER A 307 42.01 0.41 26.77
CA SER A 307 41.52 0.90 28.07
C SER A 307 39.99 1.02 28.06
N PRO A 308 39.29 0.98 29.21
CA PRO A 308 37.84 1.09 29.23
C PRO A 308 37.31 2.34 28.50
N LYS A 309 36.33 2.15 27.62
CA LYS A 309 35.76 3.19 26.75
C LYS A 309 34.37 2.76 26.25
N THR A 310 33.38 3.63 26.41
CA THR A 310 32.07 3.47 25.74
C THR A 310 32.13 4.09 24.35
N PHE A 311 31.62 3.38 23.35
CA PHE A 311 31.40 3.84 21.99
C PHE A 311 29.90 3.97 21.75
N LEU A 312 29.47 5.05 21.11
CA LEU A 312 28.09 5.26 20.67
C LEU A 312 28.10 5.34 19.14
N LEU A 313 27.85 4.20 18.50
CA LEU A 313 27.80 4.08 17.04
C LEU A 313 26.40 4.47 16.56
N VAL A 314 26.33 5.23 15.47
CA VAL A 314 25.07 5.49 14.75
C VAL A 314 25.12 4.70 13.45
N VAL A 315 24.21 3.74 13.30
CA VAL A 315 24.13 2.83 12.16
C VAL A 315 22.92 3.21 11.30
N LYS A 316 23.16 3.34 9.99
CA LYS A 316 22.14 3.54 8.94
C LYS A 316 21.72 2.18 8.39
N GLY A 317 20.42 2.00 8.18
CA GLY A 317 19.85 0.94 7.36
C GLY A 317 19.11 1.59 6.20
N GLU A 318 19.51 1.29 4.97
CA GLU A 318 19.10 1.97 3.74
C GLU A 318 18.57 0.96 2.73
N GLN A 319 17.49 1.29 2.00
CA GLN A 319 16.99 0.44 0.91
C GLN A 319 18.03 0.41 -0.23
N ALA A 320 18.17 -0.73 -0.91
CA ALA A 320 19.17 -0.93 -1.96
C ALA A 320 19.00 -0.04 -3.21
N ASP A 321 17.89 0.67 -3.36
CA ASP A 321 17.63 1.68 -4.39
C ASP A 321 17.97 3.12 -3.95
N HIS A 322 18.40 3.30 -2.70
CA HIS A 322 18.62 4.59 -2.02
C HIS A 322 17.36 5.46 -1.83
N GLY A 323 16.15 4.89 -1.95
CA GLY A 323 14.89 5.62 -1.77
C GLY A 323 14.69 6.14 -0.35
N ARG A 324 14.89 5.28 0.66
CA ARG A 324 14.70 5.60 2.09
C ARG A 324 15.75 4.94 2.98
N TYR A 325 15.92 5.51 4.17
CA TYR A 325 16.75 4.96 5.22
C TYR A 325 16.19 5.27 6.61
N SER A 326 16.65 4.53 7.62
CA SER A 326 16.51 4.90 9.03
C SER A 326 17.83 4.73 9.78
N VAL A 327 17.83 5.09 11.07
CA VAL A 327 19.02 5.05 11.92
C VAL A 327 18.73 4.42 13.28
N THR A 328 19.71 3.68 13.80
CA THR A 328 19.72 3.15 15.17
C THR A 328 21.00 3.54 15.91
N GLN A 329 21.00 3.35 17.23
CA GLN A 329 22.14 3.56 18.10
C GLN A 329 22.63 2.21 18.63
N VAL A 330 23.94 1.98 18.52
CA VAL A 330 24.61 0.82 19.11
C VAL A 330 25.60 1.30 20.16
N MET A 331 25.37 0.94 21.42
CA MET A 331 26.27 1.25 22.53
C MET A 331 27.21 0.06 22.77
N VAL A 332 28.51 0.25 22.56
CA VAL A 332 29.52 -0.79 22.80
C VAL A 332 30.43 -0.36 23.94
N GLU A 333 30.44 -1.11 25.04
CA GLU A 333 31.30 -0.84 26.19
C GLU A 333 32.56 -1.71 26.16
N ALA A 334 33.73 -1.10 25.99
CA ALA A 334 34.99 -1.77 26.27
C ALA A 334 35.22 -1.80 27.79
N ARG A 335 35.33 -3.00 28.36
CA ARG A 335 35.54 -3.26 29.80
C ARG A 335 36.74 -4.18 30.02
N ASP A 336 37.37 -4.10 31.19
CA ASP A 336 38.33 -5.13 31.58
C ASP A 336 37.59 -6.45 31.83
N ALA A 337 38.09 -7.53 31.23
CA ALA A 337 37.51 -8.85 31.28
C ALA A 337 38.18 -9.74 32.34
N ASN A 338 39.30 -9.31 32.94
CA ASN A 338 39.99 -10.07 33.98
C ASN A 338 39.09 -10.33 35.20
N GLY A 339 38.91 -11.60 35.53
CA GLY A 339 38.12 -12.03 36.68
C GLY A 339 36.61 -12.20 36.42
N SER A 340 36.10 -11.92 35.22
CA SER A 340 34.71 -12.28 34.89
C SER A 340 34.55 -13.80 34.81
N LEU A 341 33.43 -14.31 35.33
CA LEU A 341 33.26 -15.72 35.68
C LEU A 341 32.27 -16.42 34.73
N PRO A 342 32.66 -17.55 34.11
CA PRO A 342 31.73 -18.46 33.46
C PRO A 342 30.61 -18.92 34.40
N ARG A 343 29.45 -19.23 33.85
CA ARG A 343 28.30 -19.74 34.58
C ARG A 343 27.67 -20.92 33.84
N PHE A 344 27.54 -22.06 34.50
CA PHE A 344 26.74 -23.17 33.99
C PHE A 344 25.23 -22.85 34.14
N PRO A 345 24.38 -23.18 33.15
CA PRO A 345 22.93 -23.13 33.30
C PRO A 345 22.42 -24.05 34.41
N GLU A 346 22.91 -25.30 34.42
CA GLU A 346 22.55 -26.33 35.40
C GLU A 346 23.65 -26.55 36.46
N SER A 347 23.21 -26.81 37.69
CA SER A 347 24.08 -27.18 38.82
C SER A 347 24.34 -28.70 38.93
N LEU A 348 23.56 -29.51 38.20
CA LEU A 348 23.72 -30.95 38.13
C LEU A 348 23.32 -31.49 36.75
N TYR A 349 24.30 -32.01 36.01
CA TYR A 349 24.09 -32.76 34.78
C TYR A 349 23.93 -34.26 35.08
N ARG A 350 23.16 -34.99 34.28
CA ARG A 350 22.97 -36.44 34.44
C ARG A 350 23.27 -37.19 33.15
N GLY A 351 24.08 -38.23 33.25
CA GLY A 351 24.46 -39.08 32.12
C GLY A 351 24.38 -40.58 32.40
N THR A 352 24.40 -41.38 31.34
CA THR A 352 24.38 -42.84 31.39
C THR A 352 25.47 -43.43 30.51
N VAL A 353 26.04 -44.58 30.88
CA VAL A 353 27.05 -45.29 30.09
C VAL A 353 27.09 -46.78 30.46
N ALA A 354 27.35 -47.65 29.48
CA ALA A 354 27.39 -49.09 29.72
C ALA A 354 28.66 -49.54 30.48
N ARG A 355 28.51 -50.49 31.41
CA ARG A 355 29.62 -51.23 32.01
C ARG A 355 30.41 -51.96 30.92
N GLY A 356 31.73 -52.01 31.06
CA GLY A 356 32.63 -52.54 30.04
C GLY A 356 33.02 -51.52 28.96
N SER A 357 32.48 -50.30 28.99
CA SER A 357 32.95 -49.20 28.13
C SER A 357 34.44 -48.95 28.36
N GLY A 358 35.24 -49.11 27.29
CA GLY A 358 36.66 -48.75 27.27
C GLY A 358 36.87 -47.24 27.14
N VAL A 359 38.13 -46.82 26.99
CA VAL A 359 38.50 -45.40 26.88
C VAL A 359 37.94 -44.77 25.61
N GLY A 360 37.34 -43.59 25.72
CA GLY A 360 36.83 -42.80 24.58
C GLY A 360 35.38 -43.06 24.19
N VAL A 361 34.65 -43.91 24.93
CA VAL A 361 33.18 -44.02 24.79
C VAL A 361 32.52 -42.76 25.37
N ALA A 362 31.62 -42.15 24.61
CA ALA A 362 30.84 -41.00 25.08
C ALA A 362 29.79 -41.40 26.11
N VAL A 363 29.72 -40.66 27.21
CA VAL A 363 28.60 -40.72 28.15
C VAL A 363 27.37 -40.15 27.44
N LYS A 364 26.24 -40.83 27.53
CA LYS A 364 24.97 -40.41 26.94
C LYS A 364 24.20 -39.50 27.89
N ASP A 365 23.44 -38.57 27.35
CA ASP A 365 22.52 -37.75 28.17
C ASP A 365 21.43 -38.63 28.81
N ALA A 366 21.08 -38.39 30.07
CA ALA A 366 20.10 -39.22 30.78
C ALA A 366 18.64 -38.95 30.37
N ALA A 367 18.33 -37.78 29.84
CA ALA A 367 17.01 -37.45 29.27
C ALA A 367 16.94 -37.80 27.77
N ALA A 368 18.07 -37.74 27.05
CA ALA A 368 18.17 -38.10 25.64
C ALA A 368 19.30 -39.14 25.35
N PRO A 369 19.13 -40.44 25.69
CA PRO A 369 20.19 -41.46 25.59
C PRO A 369 20.79 -41.70 24.20
N SER A 370 20.17 -41.20 23.14
CA SER A 370 20.76 -41.21 21.79
C SER A 370 21.94 -40.23 21.68
N GLN A 371 21.89 -39.09 22.36
CA GLN A 371 22.86 -38.00 22.26
C GLN A 371 23.99 -38.13 23.29
N PRO A 372 25.22 -37.66 22.97
CA PRO A 372 26.27 -37.53 23.98
C PRO A 372 25.93 -36.41 24.97
N LEU A 373 26.23 -36.62 26.25
CA LEU A 373 26.09 -35.59 27.27
C LEU A 373 27.07 -34.44 26.99
N ARG A 374 26.53 -33.25 26.75
CA ARG A 374 27.28 -31.99 26.57
C ARG A 374 27.09 -31.09 27.78
N ILE A 375 28.19 -30.61 28.35
CA ILE A 375 28.23 -29.74 29.52
C ILE A 375 28.93 -28.45 29.10
N ARG A 376 28.27 -27.31 29.31
CA ARG A 376 28.71 -26.01 28.80
C ARG A 376 28.33 -24.85 29.71
N ALA A 377 29.26 -23.92 29.85
CA ALA A 377 29.12 -22.68 30.61
C ALA A 377 29.04 -21.49 29.65
N GLN A 378 28.54 -20.36 30.15
CA GLN A 378 28.50 -19.09 29.45
C GLN A 378 29.04 -17.99 30.35
N ASP A 379 29.87 -17.12 29.81
CA ASP A 379 30.30 -15.86 30.43
C ASP A 379 29.19 -14.81 30.19
N PRO A 380 28.46 -14.33 31.22
CA PRO A 380 27.33 -13.43 31.01
C PRO A 380 27.73 -11.98 30.72
N GLU A 381 28.97 -11.58 31.05
CA GLU A 381 29.48 -10.23 30.82
C GLU A 381 30.19 -10.12 29.47
N PHE A 382 30.84 -11.20 29.01
CA PHE A 382 31.52 -11.28 27.72
C PHE A 382 31.08 -12.52 26.91
N PRO A 383 29.84 -12.57 26.38
CA PRO A 383 29.34 -13.73 25.63
C PRO A 383 30.20 -14.10 24.40
N ASP A 384 30.86 -13.12 23.80
CA ASP A 384 31.83 -13.29 22.70
C ASP A 384 33.05 -14.14 23.08
N LEU A 385 33.34 -14.29 24.38
CA LEU A 385 34.43 -15.12 24.90
C LEU A 385 33.99 -16.53 25.28
N ASN A 386 32.75 -16.94 25.02
CA ASN A 386 32.27 -18.29 25.29
C ASN A 386 33.09 -19.37 24.55
N SER A 387 33.61 -19.06 23.37
CA SER A 387 34.51 -19.94 22.60
C SER A 387 35.91 -20.10 23.20
N ALA A 388 36.28 -19.25 24.18
CA ALA A 388 37.51 -19.35 24.96
C ALA A 388 37.32 -20.13 26.28
N ILE A 389 36.13 -20.69 26.53
CA ILE A 389 35.87 -21.55 27.70
C ILE A 389 36.38 -22.97 27.41
N THR A 390 37.27 -23.45 28.27
CA THR A 390 37.81 -24.81 28.27
C THR A 390 37.23 -25.60 29.44
N TYR A 391 37.04 -26.91 29.27
CA TYR A 391 36.41 -27.77 30.28
C TYR A 391 37.33 -28.90 30.72
N GLN A 392 37.35 -29.21 32.02
CA GLN A 392 38.12 -30.31 32.60
C GLN A 392 37.35 -31.00 33.72
N ILE A 393 37.44 -32.33 33.83
CA ILE A 393 37.04 -33.06 35.04
C ILE A 393 38.20 -33.08 36.03
N THR A 394 37.97 -32.61 37.25
CA THR A 394 39.02 -32.35 38.25
C THR A 394 39.18 -33.45 39.29
N ASN A 395 38.08 -34.10 39.70
CA ASN A 395 38.05 -35.00 40.85
C ASN A 395 37.82 -36.50 40.54
N ASN A 396 37.67 -36.88 39.26
CA ASN A 396 37.36 -38.26 38.87
C ASN A 396 38.16 -38.70 37.62
N SER A 397 39.04 -39.69 37.77
CA SER A 397 39.94 -40.15 36.70
C SER A 397 39.32 -41.12 35.69
N ASN A 398 38.11 -41.63 35.96
CA ASN A 398 37.41 -42.56 35.06
C ASN A 398 36.75 -41.86 33.86
N PHE A 399 36.65 -40.53 33.90
CA PHE A 399 36.01 -39.70 32.89
C PHE A 399 36.92 -38.51 32.53
N ARG A 400 36.68 -37.89 31.38
CA ARG A 400 37.30 -36.63 30.95
C ARG A 400 36.32 -35.81 30.11
N MET A 401 36.62 -34.54 29.94
CA MET A 401 36.00 -33.71 28.90
C MET A 401 36.72 -33.93 27.56
N ASP A 402 35.98 -33.76 26.47
CA ASP A 402 36.47 -33.62 25.09
C ASP A 402 35.63 -32.55 24.39
N GLY A 403 36.16 -31.32 24.37
CA GLY A 403 35.33 -30.12 24.15
C GLY A 403 34.23 -30.02 25.22
N GLU A 404 32.98 -29.84 24.80
CA GLU A 404 31.79 -29.87 25.68
C GLU A 404 31.39 -31.29 26.12
N ALA A 405 31.88 -32.36 25.48
CA ALA A 405 31.36 -33.70 25.67
C ALA A 405 32.04 -34.46 26.81
N VAL A 406 31.28 -35.28 27.54
CA VAL A 406 31.84 -36.17 28.58
C VAL A 406 32.21 -37.53 27.99
N LEU A 407 33.49 -37.91 28.06
CA LEU A 407 33.99 -39.21 27.62
C LEU A 407 34.52 -40.05 28.78
N THR A 408 34.50 -41.37 28.60
CA THR A 408 35.23 -42.31 29.45
C THR A 408 36.75 -42.20 29.26
N ASN A 409 37.47 -42.27 30.37
CA ASN A 409 38.92 -42.15 30.45
C ASN A 409 39.61 -43.42 30.99
N ALA A 410 38.84 -44.34 31.58
CA ALA A 410 39.28 -45.68 31.99
C ALA A 410 38.23 -46.73 31.58
N LEU A 411 38.58 -48.01 31.69
CA LEU A 411 37.65 -49.13 31.49
C LEU A 411 36.65 -49.21 32.67
N LEU A 412 35.37 -49.02 32.40
CA LEU A 412 34.33 -49.02 33.44
C LEU A 412 33.96 -50.43 33.90
N VAL A 413 34.70 -50.98 34.87
CA VAL A 413 34.52 -52.35 35.38
C VAL A 413 33.39 -52.53 36.40
N HIS A 414 32.95 -51.44 37.06
CA HIS A 414 31.93 -51.46 38.12
C HIS A 414 30.66 -50.72 37.68
N THR A 415 29.49 -51.29 37.99
CA THR A 415 28.20 -50.55 37.97
C THR A 415 28.06 -49.66 39.19
N GLY A 416 27.37 -48.54 39.04
CA GLY A 416 27.05 -47.63 40.14
C GLY A 416 26.78 -46.22 39.65
N VAL A 417 26.51 -45.32 40.60
CA VAL A 417 26.50 -43.88 40.35
C VAL A 417 27.89 -43.32 40.61
N PHE A 418 28.44 -42.61 39.64
CA PHE A 418 29.69 -41.89 39.76
C PHE A 418 29.42 -40.39 39.73
N TYR A 419 29.97 -39.65 40.68
CA TYR A 419 29.98 -38.19 40.63
C TYR A 419 31.32 -37.71 40.07
N ALA A 420 31.28 -36.67 39.25
CA ALA A 420 32.46 -35.95 38.80
C ALA A 420 32.19 -34.43 38.83
N GLU A 421 33.21 -33.65 39.16
CA GLU A 421 33.18 -32.19 39.08
C GLU A 421 33.83 -31.73 37.79
N VAL A 422 33.13 -30.86 37.06
CA VAL A 422 33.55 -30.25 35.80
C VAL A 422 33.90 -28.80 36.09
N GLU A 423 35.17 -28.44 35.92
CA GLU A 423 35.62 -27.05 35.88
C GLU A 423 35.47 -26.51 34.46
N ALA A 424 34.84 -25.34 34.33
CA ALA A 424 34.91 -24.48 33.17
C ALA A 424 35.88 -23.34 33.46
N LYS A 425 36.86 -23.13 32.57
CA LYS A 425 37.85 -22.05 32.67
C LYS A 425 37.93 -21.26 31.36
N ASN A 426 37.62 -19.97 31.44
CA ASN A 426 37.79 -19.04 30.33
C ASN A 426 39.27 -18.64 30.22
N THR A 427 39.89 -18.90 29.08
CA THR A 427 41.34 -18.64 28.87
C THR A 427 41.68 -17.17 28.67
N VAL A 428 40.69 -16.30 28.47
CA VAL A 428 40.86 -14.84 28.32
C VAL A 428 40.56 -14.11 29.62
N THR A 429 39.41 -14.37 30.27
CA THR A 429 39.07 -13.72 31.55
C THR A 429 39.85 -14.28 32.74
N SER A 430 40.46 -15.46 32.58
CA SER A 430 41.00 -16.31 33.66
C SER A 430 39.97 -16.78 34.70
N GLY A 431 38.68 -16.48 34.50
CA GLY A 431 37.60 -16.90 35.37
C GLY A 431 37.37 -18.42 35.35
N THR A 432 36.95 -18.95 36.49
CA THR A 432 36.65 -20.37 36.69
C THR A 432 35.31 -20.56 37.37
N ALA A 433 34.60 -21.63 37.01
CA ALA A 433 33.39 -22.08 37.69
C ALA A 433 33.32 -23.61 37.65
N THR A 434 32.63 -24.23 38.60
CA THR A 434 32.44 -25.68 38.63
C THR A 434 30.96 -26.08 38.65
N THR A 435 30.67 -27.27 38.13
CA THR A 435 29.36 -27.93 38.21
C THR A 435 29.55 -29.43 38.41
N VAL A 436 28.50 -30.15 38.82
CA VAL A 436 28.56 -31.60 39.06
C VAL A 436 27.90 -32.34 37.90
N VAL A 437 28.50 -33.47 37.51
CA VAL A 437 27.85 -34.48 36.68
C VAL A 437 27.68 -35.79 37.47
N GLU A 438 26.48 -36.34 37.43
CA GLU A 438 26.14 -37.67 37.89
C GLU A 438 26.10 -38.64 36.70
N ILE A 439 26.87 -39.72 36.76
CA ILE A 439 27.01 -40.69 35.68
C ILE A 439 26.60 -42.07 36.19
N GLN A 440 25.47 -42.57 35.70
CA GLN A 440 24.97 -43.91 35.99
C GLN A 440 25.65 -44.93 35.07
N VAL A 441 26.40 -45.87 35.66
CA VAL A 441 26.99 -47.01 34.95
C VAL A 441 26.11 -48.24 35.19
N SER A 442 25.54 -48.80 34.11
CA SER A 442 24.60 -49.93 34.12
C SER A 442 25.14 -51.12 33.31
N GLU A 443 24.68 -52.35 33.61
CA GLU A 443 25.11 -53.54 32.84
C GLU A 443 24.55 -53.61 31.41
N GLN A 444 23.62 -52.71 31.08
CA GLN A 444 22.96 -52.64 29.79
C GLN A 444 22.74 -51.18 29.40
N GLU A 445 22.92 -50.86 28.12
CA GLU A 445 22.53 -49.58 27.52
C GLU A 445 21.01 -49.40 27.66
N PRO A 446 20.50 -48.19 28.02
CA PRO A 446 19.06 -47.96 28.12
C PRO A 446 18.39 -48.24 26.78
N ALA A 447 17.54 -49.27 26.72
CA ALA A 447 16.75 -49.53 25.52
C ALA A 447 15.90 -48.29 25.20
N PRO A 448 15.87 -47.81 23.94
CA PRO A 448 15.02 -46.68 23.58
C PRO A 448 13.57 -47.03 23.91
N THR A 449 12.85 -46.12 24.56
CA THR A 449 11.49 -46.34 25.10
C THR A 449 10.43 -46.41 23.99
N GLY A 450 10.53 -47.45 23.17
CA GLY A 450 9.67 -47.72 22.03
C GLY A 450 8.35 -48.37 22.44
N THR A 451 7.27 -47.61 22.29
CA THR A 451 5.90 -48.02 21.95
C THR A 451 5.41 -49.38 22.47
N THR A 452 4.48 -49.34 23.42
CA THR A 452 3.71 -50.50 23.93
C THR A 452 3.15 -51.39 22.81
N LEU A 453 3.73 -52.59 22.64
CA LEU A 453 3.19 -53.62 21.74
C LEU A 453 2.19 -54.54 22.47
N ARG A 454 1.07 -54.79 21.80
CA ARG A 454 -0.05 -55.61 22.25
C ARG A 454 0.19 -57.09 21.90
N PRO A 455 -0.19 -58.07 22.75
CA PRO A 455 0.15 -59.47 22.52
C PRO A 455 -0.55 -60.13 21.33
N SER A 456 0.13 -61.15 20.81
CA SER A 456 -0.09 -61.91 19.59
C SER A 456 -1.46 -62.56 19.38
N ALA A 457 -1.82 -62.75 18.11
CA ALA A 457 -2.67 -63.84 17.61
C ALA A 457 -2.01 -64.45 16.36
N SER A 458 -2.18 -65.75 16.11
CA SER A 458 -1.45 -66.52 15.08
C SER A 458 -2.35 -67.08 13.98
N SER A 459 -1.74 -67.40 12.82
CA SER A 459 -2.29 -68.19 11.67
C SER A 459 -3.56 -67.63 11.00
N MET A 460 -3.57 -67.28 9.71
CA MET A 460 -3.35 -68.17 8.54
C MET A 460 -2.95 -67.37 7.28
N PRO A 461 -2.47 -68.02 6.18
CA PRO A 461 -1.96 -67.34 4.99
C PRO A 461 -2.98 -67.19 3.85
N GLY A 462 -2.83 -66.15 3.03
CA GLY A 462 -3.52 -65.99 1.75
C GLY A 462 -3.51 -64.55 1.21
N GLY A 463 -2.87 -64.32 0.08
CA GLY A 463 -3.08 -63.14 -0.77
C GLY A 463 -3.69 -63.55 -2.12
N PRO A 464 -3.71 -62.68 -3.15
CA PRO A 464 -3.18 -61.30 -3.18
C PRO A 464 -4.13 -60.26 -3.82
N SER A 465 -3.58 -59.05 -4.04
CA SER A 465 -3.89 -58.12 -5.16
C SER A 465 -4.92 -56.99 -5.01
N SER A 466 -4.61 -55.94 -5.81
CA SER A 466 -5.41 -54.81 -6.30
C SER A 466 -5.73 -53.61 -5.39
N ALA A 467 -5.50 -52.43 -5.99
CA ALA A 467 -6.02 -51.10 -5.62
C ALA A 467 -7.56 -51.10 -5.46
N GLY A 468 -8.20 -50.12 -4.82
CA GLY A 468 -7.74 -48.81 -4.36
C GLY A 468 -8.81 -47.75 -4.69
N THR A 469 -8.53 -46.47 -4.42
CA THR A 469 -9.47 -45.32 -4.51
C THR A 469 -10.49 -45.23 -3.37
N SER A 470 -10.47 -44.11 -2.65
CA SER A 470 -11.58 -43.60 -1.83
C SER A 470 -11.72 -42.09 -2.05
N PRO A 471 -12.92 -41.56 -2.34
CA PRO A 471 -13.24 -40.15 -2.17
C PRO A 471 -13.79 -39.85 -0.76
N SER A 472 -13.97 -38.56 -0.45
CA SER A 472 -14.35 -38.00 0.85
C SER A 472 -15.77 -38.34 1.34
N PRO A 473 -16.07 -38.07 2.62
CA PRO A 473 -17.39 -37.58 3.02
C PRO A 473 -17.38 -36.27 3.82
N THR A 474 -18.51 -35.57 3.76
CA THR A 474 -18.86 -34.31 4.43
C THR A 474 -19.18 -34.49 5.93
N PRO A 475 -18.96 -33.47 6.79
CA PRO A 475 -19.52 -33.44 8.15
C PRO A 475 -20.94 -32.86 8.21
N ALA A 476 -21.72 -33.27 9.22
CA ALA A 476 -22.98 -32.65 9.60
C ALA A 476 -23.11 -32.62 11.14
N SER A 477 -23.77 -31.58 11.67
CA SER A 477 -23.85 -31.29 13.11
C SER A 477 -24.84 -32.18 13.89
N PRO A 478 -24.67 -32.29 15.22
CA PRO A 478 -25.80 -32.57 16.12
C PRO A 478 -25.99 -31.51 17.23
N SER A 479 -27.21 -31.44 17.75
CA SER A 479 -27.63 -30.63 18.90
C SER A 479 -27.30 -31.28 20.26
N GLY A 480 -27.23 -30.48 21.33
CA GLY A 480 -26.83 -30.94 22.68
C GLY A 480 -27.96 -31.38 23.64
N GLY A 481 -27.55 -31.84 24.82
CA GLY A 481 -28.39 -32.24 25.97
C GLY A 481 -27.53 -32.43 27.24
N SER A 482 -28.09 -32.32 28.45
CA SER A 482 -27.34 -32.11 29.70
C SER A 482 -27.51 -33.22 30.77
N ALA A 483 -26.45 -33.50 31.56
CA ALA A 483 -26.55 -34.17 32.88
C ALA A 483 -25.34 -33.96 33.85
N GLN A 484 -25.58 -33.17 34.91
CA GLN A 484 -25.02 -33.13 36.29
C GLN A 484 -23.66 -33.76 36.74
N THR A 485 -22.87 -32.93 37.47
CA THR A 485 -22.12 -33.19 38.75
C THR A 485 -21.43 -31.88 39.22
N SER A 486 -20.91 -31.63 40.44
CA SER A 486 -21.05 -32.19 41.81
C SER A 486 -20.72 -31.06 42.87
N LYS A 487 -20.40 -31.39 44.14
CA LYS A 487 -19.93 -30.48 45.25
C LYS A 487 -19.13 -31.32 46.31
N PRO A 488 -18.47 -30.76 47.35
CA PRO A 488 -19.02 -29.98 48.50
C PRO A 488 -18.83 -28.44 48.36
N GLY A 489 -19.26 -27.56 49.28
CA GLY A 489 -20.11 -27.66 50.48
C GLY A 489 -21.09 -26.45 50.55
N THR A 490 -21.36 -25.72 51.66
CA THR A 490 -20.92 -25.78 53.10
C THR A 490 -21.99 -25.02 53.97
N SER A 491 -21.83 -24.91 55.29
CA SER A 491 -22.88 -24.45 56.26
C SER A 491 -22.68 -23.01 56.83
N PRO A 492 -23.59 -22.38 57.63
CA PRO A 492 -24.89 -22.86 58.21
C PRO A 492 -26.13 -21.88 58.31
N LEU A 493 -27.34 -22.48 58.46
CA LEU A 493 -28.56 -22.12 59.27
C LEU A 493 -29.43 -20.80 59.12
N THR A 494 -30.67 -20.94 58.57
CA THR A 494 -32.06 -20.58 59.08
C THR A 494 -32.43 -19.18 59.68
N SER A 495 -33.69 -18.70 59.93
CA SER A 495 -35.14 -18.84 59.50
C SER A 495 -36.04 -18.09 60.56
N PRO A 496 -37.41 -17.96 60.53
CA PRO A 496 -38.46 -17.67 59.51
C PRO A 496 -39.10 -16.24 59.76
N GLY A 497 -40.25 -15.71 59.30
CA GLY A 497 -41.61 -16.13 58.87
C GLY A 497 -42.65 -15.00 59.20
N PRO A 498 -43.99 -15.08 58.92
CA PRO A 498 -44.58 -14.73 57.60
C PRO A 498 -45.92 -13.90 57.54
N SER A 499 -46.20 -13.27 56.37
CA SER A 499 -47.50 -13.17 55.62
C SER A 499 -48.66 -12.14 55.87
N ARG A 500 -49.26 -11.69 54.73
CA ARG A 500 -50.68 -11.27 54.40
C ARG A 500 -51.30 -9.86 54.70
N THR A 501 -51.31 -8.99 53.67
CA THR A 501 -52.47 -8.42 52.87
C THR A 501 -53.88 -8.17 53.49
N PRO A 502 -54.76 -7.27 52.92
CA PRO A 502 -54.52 -5.99 52.19
C PRO A 502 -55.60 -4.85 52.38
N TRP A 503 -55.41 -3.72 51.66
CA TRP A 503 -56.42 -2.83 51.00
C TRP A 503 -57.16 -1.65 51.69
N SER A 504 -57.64 -0.74 50.80
CA SER A 504 -58.57 0.39 50.95
C SER A 504 -58.06 1.75 51.51
N SER A 505 -58.69 2.86 51.06
CA SER A 505 -58.18 4.23 51.21
C SER A 505 -59.26 5.33 51.05
N ALA A 506 -59.22 6.35 51.91
CA ALA A 506 -59.89 7.67 51.79
C ALA A 506 -59.28 8.63 52.86
N GLY A 507 -59.30 9.96 52.77
CA GLY A 507 -59.69 10.84 51.66
C GLY A 507 -59.70 12.34 52.04
N THR A 508 -59.12 13.18 51.17
CA THR A 508 -59.46 14.60 50.88
C THR A 508 -59.26 15.73 51.94
N SER A 509 -58.68 16.84 51.45
CA SER A 509 -58.85 18.26 51.89
C SER A 509 -58.11 18.82 53.13
N GLY A 510 -57.74 20.10 53.04
CA GLY A 510 -57.18 20.94 54.12
C GLY A 510 -56.14 21.94 53.60
N ALA A 511 -56.33 23.24 53.82
CA ALA A 511 -55.41 24.30 53.36
C ALA A 511 -54.84 25.12 54.53
N GLY A 512 -53.65 25.70 54.35
CA GLY A 512 -53.03 26.63 55.30
C GLY A 512 -51.56 26.87 54.98
N GLY A 513 -51.15 28.14 54.90
CA GLY A 513 -49.76 28.53 54.65
C GLY A 513 -49.07 29.07 55.90
N GLY A 514 -47.73 29.05 55.91
CA GLY A 514 -46.93 29.63 56.99
C GLY A 514 -45.43 29.46 56.76
N SER A 515 -44.66 30.52 56.97
CA SER A 515 -43.19 30.47 56.93
C SER A 515 -42.63 29.94 58.25
N THR A 516 -41.65 29.04 58.19
CA THR A 516 -40.38 29.18 58.94
C THR A 516 -39.36 28.11 58.55
N THR A 517 -38.09 28.39 58.81
CA THR A 517 -36.98 27.45 58.67
C THR A 517 -37.01 26.37 59.77
N ASN A 518 -36.79 25.11 59.40
CA ASN A 518 -35.99 24.19 60.21
C ASN A 518 -35.56 22.94 59.45
N LYS A 519 -34.35 22.46 59.76
CA LYS A 519 -33.80 21.18 59.29
C LYS A 519 -34.23 20.07 60.25
N PRO A 520 -34.71 18.93 59.73
CA PRO A 520 -34.31 17.66 60.34
C PRO A 520 -33.89 16.59 59.32
N SER A 521 -33.28 15.53 59.85
CA SER A 521 -32.92 14.28 59.18
C SER A 521 -34.13 13.42 58.80
N GLY A 522 -34.01 12.63 57.73
CA GLY A 522 -34.89 11.48 57.46
C GLY A 522 -34.55 10.74 56.17
N ASP A 523 -34.61 9.40 56.20
CA ASP A 523 -34.40 8.56 55.01
C ASP A 523 -35.51 8.77 53.97
N GLN A 524 -35.20 9.39 52.83
CA GLN A 524 -36.07 9.31 51.66
C GLN A 524 -35.88 7.97 50.96
N ARG A 525 -36.64 6.96 51.39
CA ARG A 525 -36.87 5.76 50.57
C ARG A 525 -37.77 6.14 49.40
N PHE A 526 -37.16 6.31 48.22
CA PHE A 526 -37.86 6.53 46.96
C PHE A 526 -39.00 5.53 46.77
N SER A 527 -40.15 6.01 46.30
CA SER A 527 -41.29 5.20 45.91
C SER A 527 -40.91 4.22 44.80
N ALA A 528 -41.53 3.04 44.77
CA ALA A 528 -41.38 2.11 43.66
C ALA A 528 -41.77 2.75 42.31
N VAL A 529 -42.67 3.74 42.31
CA VAL A 529 -43.06 4.51 41.12
C VAL A 529 -41.96 5.48 40.69
N GLU A 530 -41.28 6.13 41.64
CA GLU A 530 -40.16 7.04 41.37
C GLU A 530 -38.94 6.27 40.86
N MET A 531 -38.64 5.12 41.46
CA MET A 531 -37.60 4.19 40.99
C MET A 531 -37.90 3.62 39.61
N ALA A 532 -39.17 3.34 39.30
CA ALA A 532 -39.59 2.92 37.96
C ALA A 532 -39.48 4.05 36.92
N ALA A 533 -39.83 5.28 37.29
CA ALA A 533 -39.67 6.46 36.42
C ALA A 533 -38.18 6.74 36.14
N LEU A 534 -37.33 6.71 37.18
CA LEU A 534 -35.88 6.82 37.04
C LEU A 534 -35.31 5.71 36.15
N GLY A 535 -35.73 4.46 36.36
CA GLY A 535 -35.33 3.33 35.51
C GLY A 535 -35.75 3.48 34.05
N GLY A 536 -36.95 4.01 33.79
CA GLY A 536 -37.42 4.32 32.43
C GLY A 536 -36.61 5.42 31.76
N VAL A 537 -36.29 6.50 32.49
CA VAL A 537 -35.46 7.61 31.98
C VAL A 537 -34.02 7.15 31.74
N LEU A 538 -33.43 6.37 32.65
CA LEU A 538 -32.11 5.75 32.45
C LEU A 538 -32.10 4.79 31.25
N GLY A 539 -33.15 4.00 31.05
CA GLY A 539 -33.30 3.13 29.88
C GLY A 539 -33.39 3.91 28.57
N ALA A 540 -34.14 5.01 28.54
CA ALA A 540 -34.24 5.89 27.38
C ALA A 540 -32.91 6.62 27.08
N LEU A 541 -32.22 7.12 28.11
CA LEU A 541 -30.89 7.73 27.97
C LEU A 541 -29.83 6.72 27.51
N LEU A 542 -29.87 5.48 28.01
CA LEU A 542 -28.99 4.40 27.55
C LEU A 542 -29.26 4.05 26.08
N LEU A 543 -30.53 3.98 25.66
CA LEU A 543 -30.88 3.74 24.26
C LEU A 543 -30.39 4.88 23.34
N LEU A 544 -30.59 6.13 23.75
CA LEU A 544 -30.08 7.30 23.02
C LEU A 544 -28.54 7.31 22.97
N ALA A 545 -27.86 6.95 24.06
CA ALA A 545 -26.40 6.83 24.10
C ALA A 545 -25.89 5.70 23.19
N LEU A 546 -26.59 4.57 23.11
CA LEU A 546 -26.26 3.47 22.18
C LEU A 546 -26.52 3.85 20.72
N ILE A 547 -27.58 4.59 20.42
CA ILE A 547 -27.84 5.13 19.08
C ILE A 547 -26.75 6.16 18.71
N ALA A 548 -26.39 7.07 19.62
CA ALA A 548 -25.30 8.02 19.41
C ALA A 548 -23.96 7.31 19.20
N LEU A 549 -23.66 6.25 19.97
CA LEU A 549 -22.48 5.41 19.80
C LEU A 549 -22.48 4.72 18.44
N MET A 550 -23.61 4.15 17.99
CA MET A 550 -23.74 3.53 16.67
C MET A 550 -23.54 4.54 15.54
N VAL A 551 -24.06 5.77 15.67
CA VAL A 551 -23.82 6.86 14.70
C VAL A 551 -22.36 7.32 14.72
N LEU A 552 -21.73 7.41 15.90
CA LEU A 552 -20.32 7.75 16.05
C LEU A 552 -19.42 6.68 15.41
N VAL A 553 -19.69 5.39 15.68
CA VAL A 553 -19.01 4.25 15.07
C VAL A 553 -19.24 4.22 13.56
N HIS A 554 -20.45 4.51 13.07
CA HIS A 554 -20.72 4.57 11.64
C HIS A 554 -19.98 5.75 10.97
N LYS A 555 -19.84 6.91 11.62
CA LYS A 555 -18.99 8.00 11.11
C LYS A 555 -17.49 7.68 11.14
N LEU A 556 -17.00 7.03 12.21
CA LEU A 556 -15.57 6.73 12.39
C LEU A 556 -15.07 5.52 11.59
N TYR A 557 -15.93 4.52 11.36
CA TYR A 557 -15.59 3.25 10.73
C TYR A 557 -16.37 2.95 9.44
N GLY A 558 -17.42 3.70 9.09
CA GLY A 558 -18.20 3.48 7.87
C GLY A 558 -17.37 3.59 6.59
N HIS A 559 -16.47 4.56 6.51
CA HIS A 559 -15.52 4.67 5.39
C HIS A 559 -14.51 3.51 5.34
N ARG A 560 -14.19 2.86 6.48
CA ARG A 560 -13.35 1.64 6.53
C ARG A 560 -14.10 0.35 6.18
N LEU A 561 -15.41 0.41 5.93
CA LEU A 561 -16.26 -0.77 5.66
C LEU A 561 -16.92 -0.76 4.27
N LYS A 562 -16.88 0.36 3.53
CA LYS A 562 -17.46 0.47 2.18
C LYS A 562 -16.60 -0.25 1.14
N CYS A 563 -15.33 0.16 1.03
CA CYS A 563 -14.38 -0.42 0.08
C CYS A 563 -14.17 -1.92 0.40
N CYS A 564 -14.05 -2.74 -0.65
CA CYS A 564 -13.77 -4.18 -0.55
C CYS A 564 -14.76 -5.04 0.26
N SER A 565 -16.05 -4.65 0.35
CA SER A 565 -17.12 -5.56 0.81
C SER A 565 -17.47 -6.67 -0.21
N GLY A 566 -16.94 -6.57 -1.45
CA GLY A 566 -16.99 -7.64 -2.45
C GLY A 566 -16.07 -8.81 -2.07
N LYS A 567 -16.58 -10.04 -2.16
CA LYS A 567 -15.83 -11.26 -1.82
C LYS A 567 -14.70 -11.55 -2.81
N ALA A 568 -13.53 -10.96 -2.58
CA ALA A 568 -12.29 -11.45 -3.18
C ALA A 568 -12.03 -12.90 -2.71
N LEU A 569 -11.53 -13.74 -3.63
CA LEU A 569 -11.03 -15.06 -3.27
C LEU A 569 -9.71 -14.88 -2.52
N GLU A 570 -9.64 -15.37 -1.29
CA GLU A 570 -8.53 -15.11 -0.35
C GLU A 570 -7.16 -15.55 -0.94
N PRO A 571 -6.25 -14.62 -1.23
CA PRO A 571 -4.87 -14.98 -1.56
C PRO A 571 -4.21 -15.48 -0.28
N GLN A 572 -3.91 -16.78 -0.24
CA GLN A 572 -3.26 -17.41 0.90
C GLN A 572 -2.02 -16.61 1.31
N PRO A 573 -1.93 -16.11 2.56
CA PRO A 573 -0.74 -15.41 3.00
C PRO A 573 0.43 -16.40 3.00
N GLN A 574 1.46 -16.11 2.20
CA GLN A 574 2.76 -16.79 2.31
C GLN A 574 3.49 -16.27 3.54
N GLY A 575 2.98 -16.62 4.71
CA GLY A 575 3.74 -16.55 5.95
C GLY A 575 4.91 -17.52 5.84
N PHE A 576 6.12 -16.97 5.63
CA PHE A 576 7.34 -17.75 5.73
C PHE A 576 7.58 -18.07 7.21
N ASP A 577 7.26 -19.31 7.61
CA ASP A 577 7.58 -19.85 8.93
C ASP A 577 9.10 -19.88 9.12
N ASN A 578 9.63 -18.82 9.73
CA ASN A 578 11.05 -18.69 10.04
C ASN A 578 11.46 -19.55 11.24
N GLN A 579 11.27 -20.87 11.14
CA GLN A 579 11.99 -21.86 11.95
C GLN A 579 13.46 -21.95 11.50
N ALA A 580 14.21 -20.87 11.71
CA ALA A 580 15.58 -20.69 11.22
C ALA A 580 16.55 -20.17 12.31
N PHE A 581 16.28 -20.48 13.57
CA PHE A 581 17.26 -20.35 14.68
C PHE A 581 17.39 -21.66 15.47
N VAL A 582 17.90 -22.68 14.77
CA VAL A 582 18.52 -23.86 15.38
C VAL A 582 19.96 -23.92 14.87
N SER A 583 20.92 -23.78 15.78
CA SER A 583 22.35 -23.78 15.44
C SER A 583 22.86 -25.20 15.16
N GLU A 584 22.97 -25.58 13.89
CA GLU A 584 23.70 -26.78 13.47
C GLU A 584 25.01 -26.41 12.76
N GLU A 585 26.11 -26.41 13.51
CA GLU A 585 27.45 -26.27 12.94
C GLU A 585 28.04 -27.62 12.48
N ALA A 586 28.62 -27.59 11.28
CA ALA A 586 29.69 -28.45 10.79
C ALA A 586 29.54 -29.99 10.90
N ASN A 587 29.15 -30.62 9.79
CA ASN A 587 29.59 -31.98 9.48
C ASN A 587 29.77 -32.20 7.96
N TRP A 588 30.89 -31.71 7.41
CA TRP A 588 31.25 -31.90 5.98
C TRP A 588 32.17 -33.10 5.78
N ALA A 589 31.76 -34.03 4.91
CA ALA A 589 32.61 -35.04 4.30
C ALA A 589 32.55 -34.90 2.77
N PRO A 590 33.69 -34.91 2.04
CA PRO A 590 33.70 -34.63 0.60
C PRO A 590 33.21 -35.82 -0.24
N ALA A 591 32.21 -35.57 -1.09
CA ALA A 591 31.77 -36.51 -2.11
C ALA A 591 32.69 -36.47 -3.37
N PRO A 592 32.86 -37.59 -4.11
CA PRO A 592 33.83 -37.68 -5.20
C PRO A 592 33.42 -36.94 -6.48
N SER A 593 34.41 -36.44 -7.21
CA SER A 593 34.24 -35.64 -8.43
C SER A 593 33.69 -36.43 -9.63
N PRO A 594 32.77 -35.88 -10.44
CA PRO A 594 32.28 -36.52 -11.66
C PRO A 594 33.31 -36.45 -12.80
N SER A 595 33.39 -37.51 -13.61
CA SER A 595 34.27 -37.59 -14.78
C SER A 595 33.70 -36.84 -16.01
N PRO A 596 34.55 -36.23 -16.87
CA PRO A 596 34.08 -35.44 -18.02
C PRO A 596 33.51 -36.30 -19.16
N ARG A 597 32.49 -35.78 -19.85
CA ARG A 597 32.03 -36.30 -21.16
C ARG A 597 32.70 -35.52 -22.32
N PRO A 598 32.91 -36.16 -23.49
CA PRO A 598 33.61 -35.54 -24.61
C PRO A 598 32.79 -34.42 -25.28
N GLY A 599 33.48 -33.37 -25.73
CA GLY A 599 32.88 -32.21 -26.40
C GLY A 599 32.49 -32.46 -27.85
N ARG A 600 31.59 -31.62 -28.37
CA ARG A 600 31.16 -31.57 -29.77
C ARG A 600 31.88 -30.41 -30.48
N PRO A 601 32.38 -30.57 -31.72
CA PRO A 601 33.15 -29.52 -32.40
C PRO A 601 32.26 -28.34 -32.86
N PRO A 602 32.81 -27.11 -32.90
CA PRO A 602 32.13 -25.95 -33.49
C PRO A 602 32.12 -26.01 -35.03
N THR A 603 31.19 -25.27 -35.64
CA THR A 603 31.08 -25.06 -37.09
C THR A 603 31.27 -23.56 -37.37
N PRO A 604 31.98 -23.14 -38.44
CA PRO A 604 32.49 -21.76 -38.55
C PRO A 604 31.55 -20.77 -39.26
N GLU A 605 31.75 -19.48 -38.98
CA GLU A 605 31.23 -18.34 -39.75
C GLU A 605 32.39 -17.45 -40.28
N PRO A 606 32.15 -16.60 -41.31
CA PRO A 606 33.20 -16.17 -42.24
C PRO A 606 33.98 -14.89 -41.84
N VAL A 607 35.07 -14.63 -42.58
CA VAL A 607 36.07 -13.57 -42.31
C VAL A 607 36.29 -12.70 -43.56
N THR A 608 36.48 -11.38 -43.38
CA THR A 608 37.38 -10.41 -44.09
C THR A 608 36.74 -9.01 -44.22
N PRO A 609 37.51 -7.91 -44.42
CA PRO A 609 38.78 -7.56 -43.76
C PRO A 609 38.85 -6.07 -43.28
N GLY A 610 39.86 -5.73 -42.46
CA GLY A 610 40.25 -4.32 -42.19
C GLY A 610 41.13 -3.72 -43.31
N PRO A 611 41.56 -2.43 -43.21
CA PRO A 611 42.79 -2.17 -42.42
C PRO A 611 43.00 -0.77 -41.79
N THR A 612 44.05 -0.70 -40.95
CA THR A 612 44.95 0.45 -40.59
C THR A 612 44.55 1.53 -39.55
N SER A 613 45.54 1.88 -38.73
CA SER A 613 45.54 2.89 -37.65
C SER A 613 46.23 4.21 -38.08
N PRO A 614 46.31 5.22 -37.19
CA PRO A 614 47.64 5.64 -36.72
C PRO A 614 47.77 5.83 -35.18
N SER A 615 48.92 6.33 -34.73
CA SER A 615 49.39 6.39 -33.32
C SER A 615 49.47 7.85 -32.76
N PRO A 616 49.77 8.07 -31.45
CA PRO A 616 49.30 9.24 -30.69
C PRO A 616 50.24 10.45 -30.64
N ALA A 617 49.78 11.56 -30.05
CA ALA A 617 50.52 12.81 -29.87
C ALA A 617 50.42 13.41 -28.43
N THR A 618 51.58 13.54 -27.80
CA THR A 618 52.11 14.70 -27.02
C THR A 618 51.34 15.35 -25.85
N LEU A 619 52.03 15.52 -24.70
CA LEU A 619 51.62 16.34 -23.54
C LEU A 619 51.82 17.85 -23.78
N HIS A 620 51.14 18.71 -23.02
CA HIS A 620 51.54 20.12 -22.87
C HIS A 620 51.51 20.64 -21.41
N HIS A 621 52.41 21.60 -21.17
CA HIS A 621 52.97 22.13 -19.93
C HIS A 621 52.05 22.75 -18.86
N VAL A 622 52.61 22.75 -17.63
CA VAL A 622 52.29 23.62 -16.48
C VAL A 622 53.01 24.97 -16.58
N PRO A 623 52.42 26.09 -16.11
CA PRO A 623 53.11 27.33 -15.74
C PRO A 623 53.25 27.52 -14.20
N GLU A 624 54.15 28.44 -13.80
CA GLU A 624 54.77 28.49 -12.47
C GLU A 624 54.25 29.64 -11.56
N SER A 625 54.54 29.59 -10.26
CA SER A 625 54.13 30.59 -9.25
C SER A 625 55.00 31.85 -9.22
N PRO A 626 54.48 32.99 -8.70
CA PRO A 626 55.25 33.99 -7.98
C PRO A 626 55.03 33.87 -6.45
N ALA A 627 55.89 34.48 -5.63
CA ALA A 627 55.94 34.25 -4.19
C ALA A 627 55.92 35.53 -3.32
N ALA A 628 55.43 35.36 -2.08
CA ALA A 628 55.72 36.11 -0.86
C ALA A 628 55.34 37.61 -0.74
N ALA A 629 54.40 37.87 0.17
CA ALA A 629 54.39 39.03 1.06
C ALA A 629 54.21 38.54 2.52
N ARG A 630 54.33 39.42 3.51
CA ARG A 630 54.28 39.11 4.96
C ARG A 630 53.13 39.85 5.66
N ASP A 631 53.03 39.61 6.98
CA ASP A 631 52.16 40.26 7.97
C ASP A 631 50.69 39.79 7.88
N GLY A 632 49.93 39.66 8.97
CA GLY A 632 50.23 39.83 10.40
C GLY A 632 48.99 39.52 11.28
N GLU A 633 49.17 39.51 12.61
CA GLU A 633 48.12 39.55 13.66
C GLU A 633 47.08 38.41 13.76
N ASP A 634 47.23 37.60 14.82
CA ASP A 634 46.15 37.00 15.63
C ASP A 634 46.04 37.91 16.89
N PRO A 635 44.85 38.31 17.42
CA PRO A 635 43.83 37.36 17.89
C PRO A 635 42.34 37.74 17.77
N ALA A 636 41.47 36.75 17.54
CA ALA A 636 40.02 36.88 17.75
C ALA A 636 39.36 35.61 18.32
N ALA A 637 39.12 35.57 19.63
CA ALA A 637 38.50 34.43 20.30
C ALA A 637 36.96 34.38 20.10
N VAL A 638 36.48 33.53 19.20
CA VAL A 638 35.05 33.21 19.06
C VAL A 638 34.64 32.24 20.18
N ARG A 639 33.62 32.63 20.96
CA ARG A 639 33.19 31.87 22.15
C ARG A 639 32.21 30.76 21.79
N SER A 640 32.32 29.62 22.48
CA SER A 640 31.30 28.58 22.50
C SER A 640 29.99 29.11 23.09
N ILE A 641 28.94 29.25 22.26
CA ILE A 641 27.56 29.50 22.69
C ILE A 641 26.76 28.20 22.57
N LEU A 642 27.05 27.27 23.47
CA LEU A 642 26.14 26.17 23.83
C LEU A 642 25.63 26.44 25.25
N THR A 643 24.59 27.26 25.36
CA THR A 643 23.85 27.45 26.62
C THR A 643 23.14 26.14 26.97
N LYS A 644 23.65 25.44 27.98
CA LYS A 644 23.18 24.12 28.41
C LYS A 644 21.91 24.21 29.27
N GLU A 645 20.87 24.85 28.74
CA GLU A 645 19.55 24.86 29.38
C GLU A 645 18.74 23.63 28.98
N ARG A 646 18.16 22.98 29.99
CA ARG A 646 17.45 21.70 29.87
C ARG A 646 16.00 21.93 30.27
N ARG A 647 15.13 22.23 29.30
CA ARG A 647 13.69 22.10 29.53
C ARG A 647 13.36 20.61 29.72
N PRO A 648 12.58 20.23 30.74
CA PRO A 648 11.95 18.92 30.78
C PRO A 648 10.79 18.87 29.76
N GLU A 649 10.40 17.66 29.37
CA GLU A 649 9.25 17.33 28.52
C GLU A 649 9.36 17.72 27.02
N GLY A 650 8.79 16.90 26.12
CA GLY A 650 8.37 17.39 24.79
C GLY A 650 9.08 16.94 23.50
N GLY A 651 9.89 15.87 23.49
CA GLY A 651 10.29 15.17 22.24
C GLY A 651 11.34 15.85 21.34
N TYR A 652 11.74 15.15 20.28
CA TYR A 652 12.68 15.63 19.26
C TYR A 652 11.95 15.97 17.96
N LYS A 653 12.16 17.17 17.43
CA LYS A 653 11.68 17.57 16.09
C LYS A 653 12.86 17.51 15.11
N ALA A 654 12.85 16.55 14.21
CA ALA A 654 13.85 16.49 13.14
C ALA A 654 13.65 17.64 12.15
N VAL A 655 14.76 18.23 11.68
CA VAL A 655 14.79 19.21 10.59
C VAL A 655 15.68 18.64 9.51
N TRP A 656 15.15 18.55 8.30
CA TRP A 656 15.88 18.07 7.13
C TRP A 656 16.55 19.25 6.43
N PHE A 657 17.80 19.07 6.03
CA PHE A 657 18.48 19.93 5.07
C PHE A 657 18.71 19.09 3.82
N GLY A 658 18.32 19.59 2.65
CA GLY A 658 18.80 19.04 1.39
C GLY A 658 20.27 19.39 1.19
N GLU A 659 20.96 18.59 0.38
CA GLU A 659 22.21 19.06 -0.24
C GLU A 659 21.89 20.22 -1.23
N ASP A 660 22.91 21.01 -1.57
CA ASP A 660 22.85 22.25 -2.35
C ASP A 660 22.22 23.50 -1.69
N ILE A 661 23.00 24.11 -0.80
CA ILE A 661 22.91 25.57 -0.52
C ILE A 661 24.30 26.18 -0.71
N GLY A 662 24.43 27.09 -1.68
CA GLY A 662 25.66 27.86 -1.90
C GLY A 662 25.90 28.88 -0.79
N ALA A 663 27.14 29.41 -0.71
CA ALA A 663 27.41 30.53 0.17
C ALA A 663 26.60 31.78 -0.25
N GLU A 664 26.18 32.58 0.73
CA GLU A 664 25.30 33.75 0.61
C GLU A 664 23.81 33.42 0.37
N ALA A 665 23.11 33.07 1.47
CA ALA A 665 21.65 33.11 1.57
C ALA A 665 21.25 33.79 2.90
N ASP A 666 20.65 34.98 2.83
CA ASP A 666 20.21 35.75 4.00
C ASP A 666 18.90 35.19 4.59
N VAL A 667 18.87 34.97 5.91
CA VAL A 667 17.69 34.40 6.60
C VAL A 667 16.87 35.50 7.27
N VAL A 668 15.76 35.89 6.62
CA VAL A 668 14.78 36.82 7.19
C VAL A 668 13.84 36.05 8.13
N VAL A 669 13.95 36.30 9.44
CA VAL A 669 13.04 35.74 10.45
C VAL A 669 11.85 36.68 10.65
N LEU A 670 10.66 36.25 10.25
CA LEU A 670 9.40 36.88 10.61
C LEU A 670 8.85 36.27 11.90
N ASN A 671 8.76 37.07 12.96
CA ASN A 671 8.15 36.66 14.23
C ASN A 671 6.68 37.10 14.26
N GLU A 672 5.75 36.14 14.25
CA GLU A 672 4.38 36.38 14.73
C GLU A 672 4.30 36.09 16.24
N PRO A 673 3.72 36.99 17.06
CA PRO A 673 3.60 36.78 18.49
C PRO A 673 2.44 35.82 18.82
N ALA A 674 2.69 34.85 19.70
CA ALA A 674 1.68 33.91 20.15
C ALA A 674 0.62 34.59 21.05
N SER A 675 -0.65 34.21 20.86
CA SER A 675 -1.74 34.54 21.77
C SER A 675 -1.93 33.41 22.79
N GLU A 676 -1.39 33.58 24.00
CA GLU A 676 -1.77 32.74 25.14
C GLU A 676 -3.20 33.08 25.59
N ALA A 677 -3.95 32.06 25.98
CA ALA A 677 -5.31 32.20 26.51
C ALA A 677 -5.29 32.02 28.03
N ASP A 678 -5.74 33.03 28.76
CA ASP A 678 -5.94 32.97 30.20
C ASP A 678 -7.35 33.52 30.52
N GLY A 679 -8.07 32.86 31.44
CA GLY A 679 -9.52 33.03 31.55
C GLY A 679 -10.05 33.20 32.97
N ALA A 680 -10.57 34.40 33.27
CA ALA A 680 -11.39 34.66 34.47
C ALA A 680 -12.24 35.94 34.32
N GLY A 681 -13.44 35.97 34.94
CA GLY A 681 -14.05 37.23 35.43
C GLY A 681 -15.19 37.88 34.62
N ASP A 682 -16.37 37.24 34.61
CA ASP A 682 -17.69 37.79 35.01
C ASP A 682 -18.27 39.14 34.46
N SER A 683 -19.61 39.24 34.54
CA SER A 683 -20.47 40.44 34.61
C SER A 683 -20.90 41.23 33.34
N GLY A 684 -22.15 40.96 32.90
CA GLY A 684 -23.07 41.93 32.25
C GLY A 684 -22.75 42.44 30.82
N SER A 685 -23.58 43.26 30.17
CA SER A 685 -25.04 43.49 30.30
C SER A 685 -25.54 44.20 29.03
N GLU A 686 -26.72 43.81 28.52
CA GLU A 686 -27.56 44.54 27.53
C GLU A 686 -26.95 44.88 26.14
N GLY A 687 -27.82 45.17 25.16
CA GLY A 687 -27.41 45.56 23.80
C GLY A 687 -28.35 45.07 22.68
N SER A 688 -29.48 45.75 22.48
CA SER A 688 -30.46 45.49 21.41
C SER A 688 -30.38 46.50 20.25
N GLY A 689 -30.86 46.11 19.06
CA GLY A 689 -30.87 46.92 17.83
C GLY A 689 -30.07 46.24 16.70
N ASP A 690 -30.60 45.69 15.60
CA ASP A 690 -31.86 45.82 14.83
C ASP A 690 -31.82 46.83 13.64
N ALA A 691 -32.43 46.39 12.52
CA ALA A 691 -32.81 47.09 11.27
C ALA A 691 -31.76 47.74 10.33
N GLY A 692 -31.98 47.53 9.00
CA GLY A 692 -31.53 48.36 7.87
C GLY A 692 -30.45 47.73 6.97
N SER A 693 -30.61 47.43 5.66
CA SER A 693 -31.23 48.12 4.50
C SER A 693 -30.43 49.36 4.04
N ASP A 694 -30.16 49.62 2.75
CA ASP A 694 -30.62 49.03 1.47
C ASP A 694 -29.60 49.36 0.34
N ALA A 695 -29.87 48.99 -0.92
CA ALA A 695 -29.46 49.56 -2.24
C ALA A 695 -28.09 50.32 -2.39
N GLY A 696 -27.35 50.22 -3.50
CA GLY A 696 -27.72 49.81 -4.87
C GLY A 696 -26.57 50.13 -5.88
N PRO A 697 -26.78 50.03 -7.21
CA PRO A 697 -25.68 49.66 -8.13
C PRO A 697 -25.31 50.69 -9.24
N GLY A 698 -24.15 50.46 -9.88
CA GLY A 698 -23.82 50.93 -11.24
C GLY A 698 -22.55 51.80 -11.38
N ARG A 699 -22.02 52.06 -12.60
CA ARG A 699 -22.24 51.46 -13.94
C ARG A 699 -21.22 52.02 -14.97
N GLY A 700 -20.56 51.15 -15.75
CA GLY A 700 -19.80 51.51 -16.98
C GLY A 700 -18.41 52.14 -16.79
N THR A 701 -17.59 52.31 -17.85
CA THR A 701 -17.72 51.84 -19.25
C THR A 701 -16.39 51.96 -20.03
N GLU A 702 -16.19 51.05 -21.00
CA GLU A 702 -15.44 51.19 -22.28
C GLU A 702 -13.89 51.19 -22.31
N ASP A 703 -13.37 50.51 -23.35
CA ASP A 703 -11.96 50.17 -23.68
C ASP A 703 -11.42 50.98 -24.91
N PRO A 704 -10.22 50.68 -25.49
CA PRO A 704 -8.90 50.73 -24.85
C PRO A 704 -7.94 51.73 -25.55
N PRO A 705 -7.53 51.56 -26.82
CA PRO A 705 -6.51 50.62 -27.34
C PRO A 705 -5.05 51.16 -27.35
N GLY A 706 -4.06 50.26 -27.24
CA GLY A 706 -2.64 50.56 -27.50
C GLY A 706 -1.75 49.32 -27.33
N ALA A 707 -0.98 48.95 -28.36
CA ALA A 707 -0.09 47.79 -28.37
C ALA A 707 1.37 48.22 -28.65
N ASP A 708 2.35 47.57 -28.01
CA ASP A 708 3.48 46.90 -28.67
C ASP A 708 4.56 46.39 -27.69
N SER A 709 5.37 45.43 -28.17
CA SER A 709 6.61 44.85 -27.59
C SER A 709 6.44 43.94 -26.34
N ILE A 710 6.98 42.71 -26.21
CA ILE A 710 8.13 41.94 -26.77
C ILE A 710 9.34 41.85 -25.81
N TYR A 711 9.62 40.61 -25.36
CA TYR A 711 10.70 40.12 -24.46
C TYR A 711 10.75 40.73 -23.04
N PHE A 712 11.11 39.97 -22.00
CA PHE A 712 11.55 38.56 -21.92
C PHE A 712 10.46 37.63 -21.34
#